data_AF-A0A9P7ZW50-F1
#
_entry.id   AF-A0A9P7ZW50-F1
#
_cell.length_a   1.000
_cell.length_b   1.000
_cell.length_c   1.000
_cell.angle_alpha   90.00
_cell.angle_beta   90.00
_cell.angle_gamma   90.00
#
_symmetry.space_group_name_H-M   'P 1'
#
loop_
_entity.id
_entity.type
_entity.pdbx_description
1 polymer ?
#
loop_
_entity_poly.entity_id
_entity_poly.type
_entity_poly.pdbx_seq_one_letter_code
_entity_poly.pdbx_strand_id
1 'polypeptide(L)'
;MTAVPKGNPKGGSVATTTKENSQGRMVSAATKETPQGTTVAAATTATTMSTTTEPESELTTLQQRVAALEPAAPAPGKLATVGNAAFTAGSNIIAAQKEVKSALETTTKIIGTESDNAVLSNLIQITGKLADVGKTIPFLGPAFVVLKIIIDIEQQARDVDEKCQDLLERISFMLSHMLVLEGVEEKIEPLMQVLQKVQDTLKEAAALIEAYRKQGKIVRRLKMSNKENFESVVARVTSCSTDLMLSLQIQQTGDLSLLKRSVPRDLEAEQFVRDRGGEDVVNSNPVLVEEFAKRMHLAMSDQVMEQMTSNMQEILHDNQQQIETLIRQSSTTTVTDMAEAFAIQAREHEAARRVICVQCDKEYLMNANGPEACAYHSAGGSTHGNRCCGQTSPCKSGYHQPKHHSRYPYANFFPWAHNIVDYSDTVDYWLRQEESDLETDNGTQIVRVGRMLRWRTWEEPITKATLVVNVGQISEDLSYFLKTFTAEELEEQRKIIVSTGDRLIFKNARDSETLAFSKAEWILDEDSQQLKGIKFTIKVASSEVATVGTIPFDPKILEMPKDQSVEYFSRIQLDIFAPDKPYEFHKTVQLGPTLRVEQLREPRSFKSRASSAMPLIVLTANKLAANNHPQRSNKTQDRFTGLWRGLNTSTLASPKQTILLSAKAEYRLVGDPEYRPVESFELRNDIKFPLAIEPSKAIDIPFEILIGKPERVLKRIMVSAWNYAHVCIRRPLRIRVTFFGLDGETCTHVQEYVQPRCYWSCSPPKENDVGYFFVDDLDLGTRYMVTVTSNPSPSRKHNHVVSFRGTDITSKLSANDLHRVVYRAERAGVTEVDLKLGCTDAAISWTVWALVDLSCRRVYGFKVMLELGSMFAEKLSATVGYAPCPLYGGDDLDTRPIQYAVEHNTMPKVQIRDGDEAETAEDDAFDDEDEPEKVDTVSESVQMLAIKDAVPVTPAVVRAAEASNTESREVKGTGRNGTENKGSASMDSLVSTIAALEARLAAMERHDHLLSRILDLEKKAASSSVAAESNRMDKVEARLESMDMRLETLDSSVRQLDTNAARVAEALEKIAVLLTP
;
A
#
# COMPACT_ATOMS: atom_id res chain seq x y z
N MET A 1 -27.56 51.08 55.32
CA MET A 1 -27.72 50.11 56.42
C MET A 1 -26.70 49.00 56.18
N THR A 2 -25.60 48.89 56.94
CA THR A 2 -25.45 48.36 58.32
C THR A 2 -25.83 46.86 58.41
N ALA A 3 -24.98 45.94 58.89
CA ALA A 3 -23.66 46.07 59.55
C ALA A 3 -22.73 44.85 59.34
N VAL A 4 -21.58 44.82 60.04
CA VAL A 4 -20.45 43.88 59.89
C VAL A 4 -20.16 43.11 61.19
N PRO A 5 -19.78 41.82 61.12
CA PRO A 5 -18.61 41.29 61.85
C PRO A 5 -17.68 40.49 60.90
N LYS A 6 -16.33 40.59 60.85
CA LYS A 6 -15.22 40.65 61.85
C LYS A 6 -15.05 39.40 62.72
N GLY A 7 -13.97 38.62 62.49
CA GLY A 7 -13.55 37.51 63.38
C GLY A 7 -12.42 36.58 62.88
N ASN A 8 -11.17 37.05 62.80
CA ASN A 8 -9.92 36.22 62.80
C ASN A 8 -9.37 36.24 64.27
N PRO A 9 -8.29 35.52 64.74
CA PRO A 9 -7.13 34.95 63.99
C PRO A 9 -6.47 33.64 64.52
N LYS A 10 -5.47 33.08 63.80
CA LYS A 10 -4.03 32.91 64.25
C LYS A 10 -3.21 31.81 63.52
N GLY A 11 -1.94 32.14 63.22
CA GLY A 11 -0.81 31.20 63.03
C GLY A 11 -0.52 30.72 61.58
N GLY A 12 0.73 30.65 61.09
CA GLY A 12 1.99 31.24 61.58
C GLY A 12 3.27 30.43 61.28
N SER A 13 4.24 31.03 60.56
CA SER A 13 5.59 30.52 60.17
C SER A 13 5.60 29.47 59.04
N VAL A 14 6.36 29.56 57.92
CA VAL A 14 7.69 30.13 57.56
C VAL A 14 8.89 29.30 58.02
N ALA A 15 9.60 28.68 57.06
CA ALA A 15 11.08 28.63 56.93
C ALA A 15 11.52 27.92 55.62
N THR A 16 12.67 28.33 55.05
CA THR A 16 13.35 27.75 53.87
C THR A 16 14.72 27.19 54.25
N THR A 17 15.24 26.15 53.55
CA THR A 17 16.59 26.18 52.89
C THR A 17 16.96 24.92 52.08
N THR A 18 17.82 25.17 51.07
CA THR A 18 18.82 24.33 50.35
C THR A 18 19.49 23.16 51.12
N LYS A 19 20.22 22.18 50.53
CA LYS A 19 21.13 22.07 49.32
C LYS A 19 21.41 20.54 49.04
N GLU A 20 22.21 19.98 48.12
CA GLU A 20 23.10 20.35 46.97
C GLU A 20 23.38 19.09 46.07
N ASN A 21 24.00 19.26 44.89
CA ASN A 21 24.88 18.31 44.14
C ASN A 21 24.30 17.05 43.42
N SER A 22 24.88 16.57 42.29
CA SER A 22 25.93 17.14 41.40
C SER A 22 26.06 16.45 40.01
N GLN A 23 26.53 17.22 39.02
CA GLN A 23 27.23 16.84 37.76
C GLN A 23 26.49 15.99 36.68
N GLY A 24 26.69 16.22 35.36
CA GLY A 24 27.36 17.37 34.71
C GLY A 24 27.89 17.11 33.28
N ARG A 25 28.56 18.13 32.70
CA ARG A 25 29.45 18.11 31.50
C ARG A 25 28.74 18.01 30.13
N MET A 26 29.00 18.85 29.10
CA MET A 26 29.82 20.08 28.96
C MET A 26 29.40 20.92 27.73
N VAL A 27 29.75 22.21 27.71
CA VAL A 27 29.88 23.08 26.51
C VAL A 27 31.13 23.96 26.71
N SER A 28 31.80 24.41 25.65
CA SER A 28 33.01 25.25 25.74
C SER A 28 32.97 26.46 24.80
N ALA A 29 33.23 27.67 25.35
CA ALA A 29 33.35 28.93 24.61
C ALA A 29 34.34 29.87 25.31
N ALA A 30 35.09 30.67 24.53
CA ALA A 30 36.09 31.66 24.96
C ALA A 30 36.63 32.42 23.72
N THR A 31 37.20 33.64 23.76
CA THR A 31 36.80 34.95 24.36
C THR A 31 37.61 36.06 23.66
N LYS A 32 37.28 37.35 23.85
CA LYS A 32 38.03 38.50 23.29
C LYS A 32 39.36 38.78 24.02
N GLU A 33 40.40 39.23 23.30
CA GLU A 33 41.41 40.20 23.77
C GLU A 33 41.96 41.08 22.60
N THR A 34 42.66 42.17 22.94
CA THR A 34 43.44 43.13 22.10
C THR A 34 44.31 43.96 23.09
N PRO A 35 45.51 44.50 22.76
CA PRO A 35 45.77 45.41 21.62
C PRO A 35 47.23 45.44 21.05
N GLN A 36 47.56 46.47 20.25
CA GLN A 36 48.90 46.94 19.80
C GLN A 36 49.76 46.02 18.88
N GLY A 37 50.57 46.51 17.92
CA GLY A 37 50.62 47.83 17.26
C GLY A 37 52.03 48.38 16.91
N THR A 38 52.45 48.31 15.62
CA THR A 38 53.67 48.99 15.08
C THR A 38 53.51 49.39 13.60
N THR A 39 54.25 50.42 13.15
CA THR A 39 54.33 51.05 11.80
C THR A 39 55.03 50.19 10.72
N VAL A 40 55.07 50.49 9.39
CA VAL A 40 55.72 51.63 8.67
C VAL A 40 55.30 51.71 7.17
N ALA A 41 55.20 52.93 6.58
CA ALA A 41 55.26 53.38 5.15
C ALA A 41 54.48 52.62 4.02
N ALA A 42 53.59 53.28 3.26
CA ALA A 42 53.79 54.06 2.00
C ALA A 42 53.95 53.19 0.71
N ALA A 43 53.49 53.58 -0.50
CA ALA A 43 53.17 54.90 -1.04
C ALA A 43 52.07 54.93 -2.16
N THR A 44 51.80 56.15 -2.68
CA THR A 44 51.07 56.62 -3.90
C THR A 44 51.08 55.69 -5.15
N THR A 45 50.18 55.74 -6.18
CA THR A 45 49.38 56.82 -6.87
C THR A 45 48.28 56.11 -7.72
N ALA A 46 47.07 56.57 -8.11
CA ALA A 46 46.25 57.81 -8.11
C ALA A 46 46.07 58.58 -9.46
N THR A 47 44.80 58.90 -9.84
CA THR A 47 44.31 59.72 -11.01
C THR A 47 44.59 59.20 -12.44
N THR A 48 43.91 59.59 -13.56
CA THR A 48 42.87 60.61 -13.95
C THR A 48 42.06 60.05 -15.16
N MET A 49 40.72 60.16 -15.30
CA MET A 49 39.81 61.25 -15.75
C MET A 49 39.78 61.67 -17.25
N SER A 50 38.54 61.77 -17.82
CA SER A 50 38.06 62.74 -18.86
C SER A 50 38.56 62.62 -20.33
N THR A 51 37.89 63.08 -21.42
CA THR A 51 36.51 63.60 -21.71
C THR A 51 36.20 63.61 -23.23
N THR A 52 34.89 63.58 -23.58
CA THR A 52 34.17 64.05 -24.81
C THR A 52 34.88 64.63 -26.05
N THR A 53 34.42 64.28 -27.26
CA THR A 53 33.88 65.23 -28.29
C THR A 53 33.18 64.55 -29.49
N GLU A 54 32.19 65.25 -30.07
CA GLU A 54 31.47 65.02 -31.35
C GLU A 54 32.16 65.83 -32.51
N PRO A 55 31.78 65.80 -33.83
CA PRO A 55 30.43 65.56 -34.40
C PRO A 55 30.27 64.86 -35.79
N GLU A 56 29.00 64.72 -36.18
CA GLU A 56 28.29 64.58 -37.48
C GLU A 56 28.96 64.27 -38.85
N SER A 57 28.19 63.54 -39.68
CA SER A 57 28.23 63.41 -41.17
C SER A 57 29.39 62.60 -41.79
N GLU A 58 29.28 61.89 -42.93
CA GLU A 58 28.30 61.91 -44.04
C GLU A 58 27.78 60.50 -44.46
N LEU A 59 26.87 60.47 -45.45
CA LEU A 59 26.26 59.26 -46.02
C LEU A 59 26.84 58.93 -47.42
N THR A 60 27.08 57.65 -47.70
CA THR A 60 27.23 57.07 -49.06
C THR A 60 28.21 57.72 -50.04
N THR A 61 29.44 57.20 -50.12
CA THR A 61 30.04 56.71 -51.39
C THR A 61 31.34 55.94 -51.15
N LEU A 62 31.35 54.64 -51.47
CA LEU A 62 32.52 53.92 -52.03
C LEU A 62 32.18 52.45 -52.39
N GLN A 63 31.15 52.28 -53.22
CA GLN A 63 31.10 51.08 -54.05
C GLN A 63 32.08 51.24 -55.22
N GLN A 64 32.76 50.14 -55.58
CA GLN A 64 33.64 49.97 -56.74
C GLN A 64 35.06 50.58 -56.66
N ARG A 65 36.04 49.70 -56.99
CA ARG A 65 37.51 49.89 -57.17
C ARG A 65 38.37 49.69 -55.90
N VAL A 66 39.39 48.82 -55.90
CA VAL A 66 39.85 47.83 -56.92
C VAL A 66 40.32 46.54 -56.22
N ALA A 67 40.27 45.43 -56.96
CA ALA A 67 40.55 44.07 -56.51
C ALA A 67 42.04 43.73 -56.30
N ALA A 68 42.26 42.50 -55.81
CA ALA A 68 43.50 41.72 -55.76
C ALA A 68 44.56 42.09 -54.69
N LEU A 69 44.56 41.30 -53.60
CA LEU A 69 45.65 40.38 -53.25
C LEU A 69 45.18 39.40 -52.16
N GLU A 70 45.34 38.09 -52.38
CA GLU A 70 45.15 37.03 -51.36
C GLU A 70 46.47 36.82 -50.58
N PRO A 71 46.41 36.32 -49.32
CA PRO A 71 46.39 34.87 -49.09
C PRO A 71 45.34 34.42 -48.05
N ALA A 72 45.30 33.11 -47.76
CA ALA A 72 44.11 32.43 -47.22
C ALA A 72 44.09 32.12 -45.70
N ALA A 73 42.86 31.88 -45.22
CA ALA A 73 42.44 31.26 -43.94
C ALA A 73 42.68 32.06 -42.63
N PRO A 74 41.95 31.75 -41.51
CA PRO A 74 40.84 30.79 -41.35
C PRO A 74 39.49 31.46 -40.97
N ALA A 75 38.39 30.67 -40.95
CA ALA A 75 37.08 31.12 -40.50
C ALA A 75 36.79 30.71 -39.03
N PRO A 76 36.09 31.53 -38.21
CA PRO A 76 35.72 31.18 -36.84
C PRO A 76 34.61 30.11 -36.80
N GLY A 77 34.78 29.11 -35.92
CA GLY A 77 33.95 27.90 -35.91
C GLY A 77 32.54 28.08 -35.33
N LYS A 78 31.55 27.43 -35.97
CA LYS A 78 30.25 27.15 -35.35
C LYS A 78 30.36 25.85 -34.54
N LEU A 79 30.05 25.89 -33.24
CA LEU A 79 29.86 24.69 -32.43
C LEU A 79 28.60 23.97 -32.90
N ALA A 80 28.77 22.81 -33.53
CA ALA A 80 27.67 21.94 -33.94
C ALA A 80 27.07 21.23 -32.71
N THR A 81 25.80 21.49 -32.40
CA THR A 81 25.07 20.74 -31.37
C THR A 81 24.72 19.35 -31.88
N VAL A 82 24.74 18.36 -30.97
CA VAL A 82 24.50 16.93 -31.28
C VAL A 82 23.19 16.71 -32.04
N GLY A 83 22.14 17.50 -31.76
CA GLY A 83 20.87 17.45 -32.48
C GLY A 83 20.97 17.75 -33.98
N ASN A 84 21.86 18.64 -34.41
CA ASN A 84 22.06 18.92 -35.84
C ASN A 84 22.83 17.78 -36.53
N ALA A 85 23.77 17.14 -35.83
CA ALA A 85 24.42 15.92 -36.32
C ALA A 85 23.40 14.79 -36.46
N ALA A 86 22.54 14.58 -35.45
CA ALA A 86 21.49 13.56 -35.47
C ALA A 86 20.43 13.82 -36.57
N PHE A 87 20.02 15.08 -36.79
CA PHE A 87 19.08 15.43 -37.85
C PHE A 87 19.69 15.27 -39.24
N THR A 88 20.98 15.60 -39.42
CA THR A 88 21.70 15.38 -40.69
C THR A 88 21.92 13.89 -40.94
N ALA A 89 22.30 13.12 -39.93
CA ALA A 89 22.41 11.67 -40.00
C ALA A 89 21.05 11.02 -40.32
N GLY A 90 19.97 11.41 -39.64
CA GLY A 90 18.61 10.95 -39.95
C GLY A 90 18.16 11.32 -41.36
N SER A 91 18.50 12.52 -41.84
CA SER A 91 18.23 12.93 -43.23
C SER A 91 19.00 12.07 -44.24
N ASN A 92 20.27 11.77 -43.95
CA ASN A 92 21.11 10.90 -44.78
C ASN A 92 20.66 9.43 -44.72
N ILE A 93 20.16 8.96 -43.58
CA ILE A 93 19.58 7.62 -43.41
C ILE A 93 18.25 7.51 -44.16
N ILE A 94 17.41 8.56 -44.15
CA ILE A 94 16.18 8.61 -44.97
C ILE A 94 16.52 8.67 -46.47
N ALA A 95 17.57 9.40 -46.85
CA ALA A 95 18.07 9.39 -48.23
C ALA A 95 18.60 8.00 -48.63
N ALA A 96 19.45 7.38 -47.82
CA ALA A 96 19.97 6.04 -48.04
C ALA A 96 18.87 4.97 -48.03
N GLN A 97 17.88 5.04 -47.14
CA GLN A 97 16.70 4.17 -47.17
C GLN A 97 15.86 4.40 -48.43
N LYS A 98 15.77 5.63 -48.93
CA LYS A 98 15.07 5.95 -50.18
C LYS A 98 15.84 5.42 -51.40
N GLU A 99 17.16 5.49 -51.41
CA GLU A 99 18.01 4.90 -52.47
C GLU A 99 18.04 3.37 -52.41
N VAL A 100 18.17 2.76 -51.22
CA VAL A 100 18.07 1.31 -51.02
C VAL A 100 16.68 0.79 -51.36
N LYS A 101 15.60 1.49 -50.98
CA LYS A 101 14.24 1.12 -51.36
C LYS A 101 14.00 1.34 -52.85
N SER A 102 14.53 2.41 -53.45
CA SER A 102 14.53 2.59 -54.92
C SER A 102 15.31 1.48 -55.63
N ALA A 103 16.42 1.01 -55.07
CA ALA A 103 17.19 -0.12 -55.61
C ALA A 103 16.42 -1.45 -55.47
N LEU A 104 15.72 -1.66 -54.35
CA LEU A 104 14.86 -2.83 -54.12
C LEU A 104 13.64 -2.83 -55.06
N GLU A 105 13.01 -1.67 -55.26
CA GLU A 105 11.89 -1.44 -56.20
C GLU A 105 12.33 -1.48 -57.67
N THR A 106 13.60 -1.17 -57.97
CA THR A 106 14.19 -1.34 -59.30
C THR A 106 14.54 -2.81 -59.56
N THR A 107 15.09 -3.52 -58.57
CA THR A 107 15.36 -4.96 -58.65
C THR A 107 14.06 -5.74 -58.83
N THR A 108 13.00 -5.44 -58.07
CA THR A 108 11.68 -6.06 -58.25
C THR A 108 10.95 -5.65 -59.54
N LYS A 109 11.44 -4.63 -60.28
CA LYS A 109 11.03 -4.33 -61.67
C LYS A 109 11.91 -4.95 -62.75
N ILE A 110 13.02 -5.59 -62.38
CA ILE A 110 13.87 -6.40 -63.27
C ILE A 110 13.51 -7.88 -63.18
N ILE A 111 12.88 -8.32 -62.09
CA ILE A 111 12.23 -9.64 -61.99
C ILE A 111 11.05 -9.68 -62.97
N GLY A 112 11.15 -10.53 -63.99
CA GLY A 112 10.09 -10.77 -64.95
C GLY A 112 8.87 -11.43 -64.31
N THR A 113 7.69 -11.12 -64.83
CA THR A 113 6.48 -11.91 -64.57
C THR A 113 6.65 -13.34 -65.12
N GLU A 114 6.01 -14.31 -64.47
CA GLU A 114 5.93 -15.72 -64.88
C GLU A 114 7.24 -16.53 -64.71
N SER A 115 7.42 -17.06 -63.50
CA SER A 115 8.20 -18.30 -63.28
C SER A 115 7.30 -19.32 -62.58
N ASP A 116 6.72 -20.27 -63.33
CA ASP A 116 5.75 -21.27 -62.82
C ASP A 116 6.33 -22.31 -61.85
N ASN A 117 7.57 -22.13 -61.39
CA ASN A 117 8.26 -23.02 -60.48
C ASN A 117 7.90 -22.69 -59.00
N ALA A 118 6.84 -23.34 -58.51
CA ALA A 118 6.38 -23.22 -57.12
C ALA A 118 7.46 -23.57 -56.08
N VAL A 119 8.40 -24.47 -56.40
CA VAL A 119 9.51 -24.86 -55.52
C VAL A 119 10.48 -23.69 -55.34
N LEU A 120 10.85 -23.02 -56.44
CA LEU A 120 11.72 -21.84 -56.39
C LEU A 120 11.06 -20.69 -55.62
N SER A 121 9.75 -20.48 -55.80
CA SER A 121 8.98 -19.51 -55.01
C SER A 121 8.96 -19.84 -53.51
N ASN A 122 8.81 -21.12 -53.14
CA ASN A 122 8.86 -21.54 -51.73
C ASN A 122 10.27 -21.35 -51.15
N LEU A 123 11.30 -21.68 -51.93
CA LEU A 123 12.69 -21.50 -51.52
C LEU A 123 13.00 -20.03 -51.23
N ILE A 124 12.57 -19.10 -52.09
CA ILE A 124 12.69 -17.64 -51.89
C ILE A 124 11.99 -17.18 -50.60
N GLN A 125 10.79 -17.70 -50.30
CA GLN A 125 10.09 -17.36 -49.05
C GLN A 125 10.83 -17.89 -47.80
N ILE A 126 11.41 -19.09 -47.88
CA ILE A 126 12.26 -19.63 -46.82
C ILE A 126 13.57 -18.84 -46.69
N THR A 127 14.18 -18.38 -47.79
CA THR A 127 15.35 -17.50 -47.77
C THR A 127 15.06 -16.20 -47.02
N GLY A 128 13.88 -15.60 -47.22
CA GLY A 128 13.46 -14.42 -46.47
C GLY A 128 13.39 -14.68 -44.96
N LYS A 129 12.64 -15.72 -44.54
CA LYS A 129 12.52 -16.07 -43.11
C LYS A 129 13.83 -16.51 -42.48
N LEU A 130 14.67 -17.25 -43.21
CA LEU A 130 15.98 -17.69 -42.73
C LEU A 130 16.96 -16.51 -42.60
N ALA A 131 16.77 -15.43 -43.38
CA ALA A 131 17.51 -14.19 -43.17
C ALA A 131 17.09 -13.47 -41.87
N ASP A 132 15.84 -13.58 -41.44
CA ASP A 132 15.39 -13.06 -40.13
C ASP A 132 16.04 -13.85 -38.98
N VAL A 133 16.03 -15.19 -39.03
CA VAL A 133 16.75 -16.04 -38.05
C VAL A 133 18.27 -15.85 -38.13
N GLY A 134 18.80 -15.48 -39.29
CA GLY A 134 20.20 -15.09 -39.46
C GLY A 134 20.61 -13.80 -38.72
N LYS A 135 19.63 -12.96 -38.32
CA LYS A 135 19.89 -11.75 -37.49
C LYS A 135 20.11 -12.11 -36.02
N THR A 136 19.42 -13.13 -35.52
CA THR A 136 19.58 -13.62 -34.14
C THR A 136 20.73 -14.63 -34.02
N ILE A 137 21.01 -15.40 -35.07
CA ILE A 137 22.11 -16.38 -35.12
C ILE A 137 23.04 -16.09 -36.32
N PRO A 138 24.05 -15.21 -36.16
CA PRO A 138 24.93 -14.77 -37.26
C PRO A 138 25.67 -15.90 -37.99
N PHE A 139 25.89 -17.04 -37.33
CA PHE A 139 26.50 -18.24 -37.92
C PHE A 139 25.71 -18.81 -39.11
N LEU A 140 24.42 -18.46 -39.26
CA LEU A 140 23.59 -18.89 -40.40
C LEU A 140 23.77 -18.01 -41.65
N GLY A 141 24.38 -16.82 -41.54
CA GLY A 141 24.58 -15.89 -42.66
C GLY A 141 25.23 -16.52 -43.92
N PRO A 142 26.28 -17.35 -43.80
CA PRO A 142 26.86 -18.06 -44.93
C PRO A 142 25.90 -19.02 -45.65
N ALA A 143 24.94 -19.62 -44.95
CA ALA A 143 23.93 -20.49 -45.58
C ALA A 143 22.94 -19.68 -46.43
N PHE A 144 22.57 -18.48 -46.00
CA PHE A 144 21.78 -17.53 -46.79
C PHE A 144 22.49 -17.12 -48.09
N VAL A 145 23.81 -16.85 -48.03
CA VAL A 145 24.60 -16.50 -49.23
C VAL A 145 24.61 -17.64 -50.26
N VAL A 146 24.82 -18.89 -49.82
CA VAL A 146 24.78 -20.06 -50.72
C VAL A 146 23.37 -20.30 -51.28
N LEU A 147 22.34 -20.13 -50.44
CA LEU A 147 20.95 -20.28 -50.86
C LEU A 147 20.56 -19.24 -51.92
N LYS A 148 21.04 -17.99 -51.77
CA LYS A 148 20.88 -16.96 -52.79
C LYS A 148 21.57 -17.35 -54.11
N ILE A 149 22.81 -17.87 -54.06
CA ILE A 149 23.52 -18.34 -55.27
C ILE A 149 22.70 -19.43 -56.00
N ILE A 150 22.12 -20.39 -55.26
CA ILE A 150 21.23 -21.42 -55.84
C ILE A 150 20.02 -20.78 -56.53
N ILE A 151 19.37 -19.81 -55.89
CA ILE A 151 18.20 -19.09 -56.44
C ILE A 151 18.58 -18.29 -57.67
N ASP A 152 19.68 -17.53 -57.63
CA ASP A 152 20.15 -16.70 -58.74
C ASP A 152 20.50 -17.55 -59.97
N ILE A 153 21.05 -18.77 -59.78
CA ILE A 153 21.32 -19.74 -60.86
C ILE A 153 20.01 -20.30 -61.45
N GLU A 154 19.07 -20.73 -60.60
CA GLU A 154 17.82 -21.35 -61.05
C GLU A 154 16.83 -20.33 -61.65
N GLN A 155 16.90 -19.05 -61.26
CA GLN A 155 16.19 -17.95 -61.96
C GLN A 155 16.78 -17.67 -63.35
N GLN A 156 18.08 -17.92 -63.57
CA GLN A 156 18.73 -17.77 -64.88
C GLN A 156 18.57 -19.00 -65.78
N ALA A 157 18.09 -20.12 -65.24
CA ALA A 157 17.89 -21.36 -65.99
C ALA A 157 16.69 -21.24 -66.96
N ARG A 158 16.97 -21.43 -68.25
CA ARG A 158 15.95 -21.33 -69.32
C ARG A 158 14.99 -22.52 -69.41
N ASP A 159 15.21 -23.57 -68.62
CA ASP A 159 14.33 -24.74 -68.57
C ASP A 159 14.22 -25.34 -67.15
N VAL A 160 13.04 -25.83 -66.79
CA VAL A 160 12.86 -26.62 -65.56
C VAL A 160 13.52 -27.99 -65.75
N ASP A 161 14.23 -28.47 -64.74
CA ASP A 161 14.91 -29.77 -64.74
C ASP A 161 14.54 -30.53 -63.48
N GLU A 162 14.03 -31.76 -63.64
CA GLU A 162 13.49 -32.57 -62.54
C GLU A 162 14.53 -32.88 -61.47
N LYS A 163 15.82 -33.01 -61.81
CA LYS A 163 16.87 -33.33 -60.81
C LYS A 163 17.21 -32.11 -59.96
N CYS A 164 17.30 -30.93 -60.58
CA CYS A 164 17.39 -29.67 -59.84
C CYS A 164 16.15 -29.50 -58.96
N GLN A 165 14.95 -29.68 -59.49
CA GLN A 165 13.72 -29.51 -58.71
C GLN A 165 13.63 -30.48 -57.52
N ASP A 166 13.98 -31.76 -57.68
CA ASP A 166 14.02 -32.73 -56.58
C ASP A 166 15.00 -32.30 -55.47
N LEU A 167 16.19 -31.83 -55.85
CA LEU A 167 17.19 -31.34 -54.91
C LEU A 167 16.74 -30.04 -54.20
N LEU A 168 16.11 -29.10 -54.94
CA LEU A 168 15.55 -27.86 -54.38
C LEU A 168 14.41 -28.14 -53.38
N GLU A 169 13.53 -29.10 -53.66
CA GLU A 169 12.46 -29.50 -52.73
C GLU A 169 13.05 -30.07 -51.42
N ARG A 170 14.10 -30.90 -51.50
CA ARG A 170 14.78 -31.45 -50.31
C ARG A 170 15.57 -30.40 -49.53
N ILE A 171 16.21 -29.45 -50.21
CA ILE A 171 16.87 -28.30 -49.57
C ILE A 171 15.82 -27.41 -48.88
N SER A 172 14.71 -27.11 -49.57
CA SER A 172 13.58 -26.36 -49.01
C SER A 172 13.06 -27.02 -47.72
N PHE A 173 12.94 -28.35 -47.70
CA PHE A 173 12.55 -29.11 -46.51
C PHE A 173 13.59 -29.00 -45.40
N MET A 174 14.87 -29.29 -45.69
CA MET A 174 15.99 -29.20 -44.72
C MET A 174 16.05 -27.85 -44.02
N LEU A 175 15.92 -26.75 -44.78
CA LEU A 175 16.02 -25.39 -44.27
C LEU A 175 14.75 -24.92 -43.55
N SER A 176 13.58 -25.50 -43.84
CA SER A 176 12.35 -25.16 -43.11
C SER A 176 12.46 -25.47 -41.61
N HIS A 177 13.18 -26.52 -41.23
CA HIS A 177 13.43 -26.88 -39.84
C HIS A 177 14.40 -25.92 -39.12
N MET A 178 15.26 -25.20 -39.85
CA MET A 178 16.16 -24.21 -39.25
C MET A 178 15.43 -22.95 -38.77
N LEU A 179 14.18 -22.72 -39.21
CA LEU A 179 13.36 -21.61 -38.74
C LEU A 179 12.93 -21.78 -37.27
N VAL A 180 12.96 -23.00 -36.71
CA VAL A 180 12.67 -23.28 -35.30
C VAL A 180 13.68 -22.61 -34.35
N LEU A 181 14.85 -22.24 -34.84
CA LEU A 181 15.94 -21.64 -34.05
C LEU A 181 15.63 -20.22 -33.55
N GLU A 182 14.61 -19.55 -34.10
CA GLU A 182 14.20 -18.19 -33.70
C GLU A 182 13.84 -18.08 -32.20
N GLY A 183 13.41 -19.20 -31.57
CA GLY A 183 12.97 -19.25 -30.17
C GLY A 183 13.82 -20.11 -29.23
N VAL A 184 15.11 -20.38 -29.54
CA VAL A 184 15.98 -21.26 -28.73
C VAL A 184 17.13 -20.48 -28.08
N GLU A 185 16.89 -19.91 -26.90
CA GLU A 185 17.77 -18.88 -26.31
C GLU A 185 19.05 -19.41 -25.61
N GLU A 186 19.14 -20.67 -25.16
CA GLU A 186 20.20 -21.10 -24.22
C GLU A 186 21.15 -22.25 -24.63
N LYS A 187 20.97 -22.94 -25.77
CA LYS A 187 21.73 -24.19 -26.07
C LYS A 187 22.16 -24.38 -27.53
N ILE A 188 23.05 -23.53 -28.04
CA ILE A 188 23.50 -23.57 -29.45
C ILE A 188 24.76 -24.44 -29.66
N GLU A 189 25.71 -24.52 -28.73
CA GLU A 189 26.99 -25.26 -28.89
C GLU A 189 26.86 -26.69 -29.47
N PRO A 190 25.97 -27.58 -28.98
CA PRO A 190 25.86 -28.94 -29.51
C PRO A 190 25.36 -28.97 -30.96
N LEU A 191 24.59 -27.96 -31.35
CA LEU A 191 23.96 -27.84 -32.67
C LEU A 191 24.93 -27.29 -33.72
N MET A 192 25.95 -26.51 -33.34
CA MET A 192 26.89 -25.88 -34.28
C MET A 192 27.53 -26.86 -35.26
N GLN A 193 27.85 -28.09 -34.82
CA GLN A 193 28.41 -29.12 -35.70
C GLN A 193 27.43 -29.58 -36.78
N VAL A 194 26.12 -29.64 -36.47
CA VAL A 194 25.07 -29.98 -37.44
C VAL A 194 24.84 -28.83 -38.41
N LEU A 195 24.84 -27.58 -37.92
CA LEU A 195 24.71 -26.38 -38.76
C LEU A 195 25.89 -26.23 -39.73
N GLN A 196 27.11 -26.58 -39.32
CA GLN A 196 28.27 -26.61 -40.20
C GLN A 196 28.10 -27.65 -41.32
N LYS A 197 27.71 -28.89 -40.99
CA LYS A 197 27.38 -29.93 -41.99
C LYS A 197 26.32 -29.47 -43.00
N VAL A 198 25.28 -28.77 -42.53
CA VAL A 198 24.23 -28.20 -43.39
C VAL A 198 24.82 -27.15 -44.32
N GLN A 199 25.63 -26.21 -43.82
CA GLN A 199 26.29 -25.19 -44.64
C GLN A 199 27.17 -25.83 -45.72
N ASP A 200 27.96 -26.85 -45.37
CA ASP A 200 28.86 -27.50 -46.32
C ASP A 200 28.11 -28.33 -47.37
N THR A 201 27.04 -29.03 -46.96
CA THR A 201 26.12 -29.72 -47.87
C THR A 201 25.42 -28.75 -48.83
N LEU A 202 25.07 -27.53 -48.38
CA LEU A 202 24.56 -26.48 -49.26
C LEU A 202 25.59 -26.02 -50.29
N LYS A 203 26.87 -25.84 -49.89
CA LYS A 203 27.95 -25.44 -50.83
C LYS A 203 28.10 -26.47 -51.95
N GLU A 204 28.10 -27.75 -51.61
CA GLU A 204 28.17 -28.85 -52.58
C GLU A 204 26.94 -28.91 -53.49
N ALA A 205 25.74 -28.72 -52.93
CA ALA A 205 24.52 -28.67 -53.72
C ALA A 205 24.49 -27.47 -54.69
N ALA A 206 24.97 -26.30 -54.25
CA ALA A 206 25.14 -25.14 -55.11
C ALA A 206 26.16 -25.38 -56.23
N ALA A 207 27.34 -25.92 -55.90
CA ALA A 207 28.36 -26.28 -56.88
C ALA A 207 27.86 -27.30 -57.91
N LEU A 208 27.05 -28.28 -57.48
CA LEU A 208 26.42 -29.28 -58.35
C LEU A 208 25.34 -28.69 -59.24
N ILE A 209 24.44 -27.88 -58.70
CA ILE A 209 23.42 -27.17 -59.49
C ILE A 209 24.11 -26.26 -60.52
N GLU A 210 25.13 -25.51 -60.12
CA GLU A 210 25.90 -24.64 -61.04
C GLU A 210 26.60 -25.45 -62.14
N ALA A 211 27.32 -26.53 -61.79
CA ALA A 211 28.00 -27.39 -62.75
C ALA A 211 27.03 -28.07 -63.72
N TYR A 212 25.88 -28.54 -63.22
CA TYR A 212 24.86 -29.20 -64.03
C TYR A 212 24.12 -28.20 -64.94
N ARG A 213 23.81 -27.00 -64.45
CA ARG A 213 23.19 -25.93 -65.27
C ARG A 213 24.14 -25.34 -66.32
N LYS A 214 25.46 -25.36 -66.08
CA LYS A 214 26.49 -25.05 -67.09
C LYS A 214 26.58 -26.09 -68.23
N GLN A 215 26.10 -27.33 -68.03
CA GLN A 215 26.05 -28.35 -69.09
C GLN A 215 24.88 -28.14 -70.06
N GLY A 216 25.16 -28.31 -71.35
CA GLY A 216 24.16 -28.34 -72.41
C GLY A 216 23.15 -29.47 -72.23
N LYS A 217 21.91 -29.26 -72.68
CA LYS A 217 20.76 -30.16 -72.43
C LYS A 217 20.97 -31.61 -72.89
N ILE A 218 21.80 -31.84 -73.90
CA ILE A 218 22.18 -33.18 -74.38
C ILE A 218 23.12 -33.88 -73.39
N VAL A 219 24.12 -33.16 -72.87
CA VAL A 219 25.10 -33.65 -71.88
C VAL A 219 24.41 -33.97 -70.55
N ARG A 220 23.52 -33.08 -70.08
CA ARG A 220 22.70 -33.28 -68.87
C ARG A 220 21.89 -34.58 -68.85
N ARG A 221 21.53 -35.12 -70.04
CA ARG A 221 20.75 -36.35 -70.23
C ARG A 221 21.61 -37.60 -70.40
N LEU A 222 22.63 -37.54 -71.26
CA LEU A 222 23.44 -38.73 -71.62
C LEU A 222 24.52 -39.11 -70.58
N LYS A 223 25.02 -38.15 -69.81
CA LYS A 223 26.12 -38.36 -68.85
C LYS A 223 25.59 -38.92 -67.53
N MET A 224 25.68 -40.24 -67.33
CA MET A 224 25.00 -40.96 -66.24
C MET A 224 25.65 -40.70 -64.88
N SER A 225 26.95 -40.42 -64.86
CA SER A 225 27.67 -39.92 -63.66
C SER A 225 27.03 -38.67 -63.02
N ASN A 226 26.24 -37.87 -63.77
CA ASN A 226 25.45 -36.78 -63.18
C ASN A 226 24.43 -37.31 -62.15
N LYS A 227 23.78 -38.45 -62.40
CA LYS A 227 22.81 -39.07 -61.49
C LYS A 227 23.46 -39.49 -60.17
N GLU A 228 24.63 -40.12 -60.24
CA GLU A 228 25.40 -40.54 -59.06
C GLU A 228 25.82 -39.34 -58.20
N ASN A 229 26.20 -38.22 -58.83
CA ASN A 229 26.48 -36.97 -58.13
C ASN A 229 25.23 -36.41 -57.40
N PHE A 230 24.06 -36.41 -58.04
CA PHE A 230 22.80 -36.01 -57.40
C PHE A 230 22.40 -36.97 -56.27
N GLU A 231 22.50 -38.29 -56.46
CA GLU A 231 22.23 -39.29 -55.41
C GLU A 231 23.17 -39.10 -54.19
N SER A 232 24.44 -38.78 -54.43
CA SER A 232 25.45 -38.48 -53.39
C SER A 232 25.11 -37.23 -52.56
N VAL A 233 24.72 -36.13 -53.20
CA VAL A 233 24.31 -34.89 -52.50
C VAL A 233 22.95 -35.06 -51.81
N VAL A 234 21.99 -35.73 -52.45
CA VAL A 234 20.66 -36.04 -51.86
C VAL A 234 20.79 -36.89 -50.59
N ALA A 235 21.72 -37.84 -50.55
CA ALA A 235 22.02 -38.60 -49.33
C ALA A 235 22.55 -37.70 -48.20
N ARG A 236 23.41 -36.71 -48.50
CA ARG A 236 23.92 -35.76 -47.51
C ARG A 236 22.87 -34.76 -47.02
N VAL A 237 22.02 -34.22 -47.91
CA VAL A 237 20.85 -33.40 -47.54
C VAL A 237 19.89 -34.18 -46.65
N THR A 238 19.64 -35.45 -46.95
CA THR A 238 18.77 -36.34 -46.16
C THR A 238 19.35 -36.63 -44.77
N SER A 239 20.67 -36.88 -44.69
CA SER A 239 21.38 -37.05 -43.42
C SER A 239 21.31 -35.77 -42.57
N CYS A 240 21.64 -34.61 -43.14
CA CYS A 240 21.58 -33.33 -42.43
C CYS A 240 20.17 -32.96 -41.96
N SER A 241 19.14 -33.22 -42.78
CA SER A 241 17.73 -33.05 -42.37
C SER A 241 17.38 -33.92 -41.16
N THR A 242 17.91 -35.14 -41.10
CA THR A 242 17.66 -36.10 -40.01
C THR A 242 18.41 -35.69 -38.74
N ASP A 243 19.69 -35.35 -38.85
CA ASP A 243 20.50 -34.81 -37.73
C ASP A 243 19.84 -33.56 -37.13
N LEU A 244 19.32 -32.66 -37.97
CA LEU A 244 18.72 -31.40 -37.52
C LEU A 244 17.34 -31.60 -36.86
N MET A 245 16.46 -32.46 -37.42
CA MET A 245 15.20 -32.83 -36.75
C MET A 245 15.43 -33.46 -35.37
N LEU A 246 16.43 -34.35 -35.24
CA LEU A 246 16.79 -34.98 -33.97
C LEU A 246 17.35 -33.98 -32.97
N SER A 247 18.28 -33.12 -33.40
CA SER A 247 18.94 -32.13 -32.54
C SER A 247 17.98 -31.06 -32.02
N LEU A 248 16.96 -30.71 -32.81
CA LEU A 248 15.93 -29.73 -32.46
C LEU A 248 14.67 -30.37 -31.84
N GLN A 249 14.68 -31.68 -31.59
CA GLN A 249 13.58 -32.44 -30.99
C GLN A 249 12.22 -32.25 -31.70
N ILE A 250 12.24 -31.99 -33.01
CA ILE A 250 11.05 -31.65 -33.80
C ILE A 250 10.17 -32.89 -33.93
N GLN A 251 8.94 -32.80 -33.40
CA GLN A 251 7.94 -33.87 -33.57
C GLN A 251 7.52 -33.96 -35.04
N GLN A 252 7.54 -35.19 -35.58
CA GLN A 252 7.33 -35.45 -37.00
C GLN A 252 5.90 -35.10 -37.44
N THR A 253 5.76 -33.96 -38.09
CA THR A 253 4.49 -33.37 -38.55
C THR A 253 4.41 -33.15 -40.06
N GLY A 254 5.53 -33.31 -40.78
CA GLY A 254 5.62 -33.23 -42.25
C GLY A 254 5.81 -34.60 -42.91
N ASP A 255 5.51 -34.69 -44.20
CA ASP A 255 5.65 -35.95 -44.96
C ASP A 255 7.12 -36.29 -45.28
N LEU A 256 7.61 -37.35 -44.64
CA LEU A 256 8.96 -37.88 -44.85
C LEU A 256 9.12 -38.69 -46.14
N SER A 257 8.09 -38.80 -47.00
CA SER A 257 8.21 -39.41 -48.33
C SER A 257 9.25 -38.70 -49.22
N LEU A 258 9.34 -37.37 -49.10
CA LEU A 258 10.28 -36.51 -49.82
C LEU A 258 11.75 -36.91 -49.58
N LEU A 259 12.10 -37.28 -48.34
CA LEU A 259 13.45 -37.76 -48.01
C LEU A 259 13.72 -39.20 -48.49
N LYS A 260 12.67 -39.97 -48.78
CA LYS A 260 12.76 -41.41 -49.10
C LYS A 260 12.60 -41.72 -50.60
N ARG A 261 12.13 -40.77 -51.43
CA ARG A 261 12.03 -40.96 -52.88
C ARG A 261 13.42 -40.99 -53.55
N SER A 262 13.56 -41.79 -54.60
CA SER A 262 14.75 -41.84 -55.45
C SER A 262 14.91 -40.57 -56.30
N VAL A 263 16.14 -40.25 -56.72
CA VAL A 263 16.41 -39.16 -57.68
C VAL A 263 15.73 -39.45 -59.03
N PRO A 264 15.16 -38.45 -59.73
CA PRO A 264 14.53 -38.62 -61.04
C PRO A 264 15.47 -39.23 -62.10
N ARG A 265 14.93 -40.18 -62.87
CA ARG A 265 15.68 -40.97 -63.87
C ARG A 265 15.24 -40.68 -65.30
N ASP A 266 16.21 -40.36 -66.14
CA ASP A 266 16.02 -40.22 -67.58
C ASP A 266 16.00 -41.60 -68.24
N LEU A 267 14.85 -42.27 -68.20
CA LEU A 267 14.70 -43.65 -68.68
C LEU A 267 14.99 -43.79 -70.18
N GLU A 268 14.81 -42.73 -70.97
CA GLU A 268 15.10 -42.74 -72.41
C GLU A 268 16.60 -42.69 -72.68
N ALA A 269 17.35 -41.85 -71.96
CA ALA A 269 18.80 -41.79 -72.03
C ALA A 269 19.45 -43.05 -71.43
N GLU A 270 18.96 -43.55 -70.28
CA GLU A 270 19.41 -44.81 -69.66
C GLU A 270 19.13 -46.06 -70.52
N GLN A 271 18.20 -45.97 -71.48
CA GLN A 271 17.98 -47.00 -72.52
C GLN A 271 18.93 -46.77 -73.69
N PHE A 272 18.98 -45.57 -74.27
CA PHE A 272 19.85 -45.26 -75.40
C PHE A 272 21.33 -45.59 -75.15
N VAL A 273 21.86 -45.18 -73.98
CA VAL A 273 23.26 -45.47 -73.60
C VAL A 273 23.53 -46.97 -73.47
N ARG A 274 22.54 -47.74 -73.00
CA ARG A 274 22.62 -49.20 -72.84
C ARG A 274 22.56 -49.93 -74.18
N ASP A 275 21.62 -49.54 -75.04
CA ASP A 275 21.42 -50.11 -76.38
C ASP A 275 22.58 -49.80 -77.33
N ARG A 276 23.39 -48.77 -77.03
CA ARG A 276 24.58 -48.35 -77.78
C ARG A 276 25.92 -48.77 -77.17
N GLY A 277 25.91 -49.54 -76.08
CA GLY A 277 27.11 -50.23 -75.57
C GLY A 277 27.83 -49.58 -74.37
N GLY A 278 27.24 -48.59 -73.71
CA GLY A 278 27.76 -47.96 -72.49
C GLY A 278 28.06 -46.46 -72.63
N GLU A 279 28.21 -45.78 -71.49
CA GLU A 279 28.40 -44.32 -71.42
C GLU A 279 29.65 -43.87 -72.20
N ASP A 280 30.78 -44.56 -72.01
CA ASP A 280 32.06 -44.23 -72.67
C ASP A 280 31.96 -44.29 -74.21
N VAL A 281 31.18 -45.24 -74.74
CA VAL A 281 30.99 -45.45 -76.18
C VAL A 281 30.12 -44.36 -76.80
N VAL A 282 29.12 -43.86 -76.07
CA VAL A 282 28.28 -42.74 -76.52
C VAL A 282 29.03 -41.41 -76.37
N ASN A 283 29.63 -41.15 -75.21
CA ASN A 283 30.30 -39.88 -74.90
C ASN A 283 31.53 -39.61 -75.79
N SER A 284 32.20 -40.67 -76.29
CA SER A 284 33.35 -40.54 -77.20
C SER A 284 32.98 -40.50 -78.69
N ASN A 285 31.71 -40.70 -79.07
CA ASN A 285 31.29 -40.83 -80.47
C ASN A 285 30.26 -39.75 -80.86
N PRO A 286 30.65 -38.71 -81.62
CA PRO A 286 29.76 -37.60 -81.97
C PRO A 286 28.55 -38.02 -82.80
N VAL A 287 28.63 -39.12 -83.55
CA VAL A 287 27.52 -39.62 -84.38
C VAL A 287 26.39 -40.17 -83.50
N LEU A 288 26.72 -40.84 -82.38
CA LEU A 288 25.73 -41.35 -81.43
C LEU A 288 25.08 -40.21 -80.63
N VAL A 289 25.84 -39.18 -80.29
CA VAL A 289 25.31 -37.97 -79.62
C VAL A 289 24.38 -37.20 -80.56
N GLU A 290 24.72 -37.07 -81.85
CA GLU A 290 23.84 -36.45 -82.85
C GLU A 290 22.58 -37.29 -83.13
N GLU A 291 22.66 -38.63 -83.12
CA GLU A 291 21.50 -39.52 -83.20
C GLU A 291 20.54 -39.30 -82.02
N PHE A 292 21.05 -39.22 -80.79
CA PHE A 292 20.26 -38.92 -79.61
C PHE A 292 19.64 -37.51 -79.66
N ALA A 293 20.42 -36.51 -80.08
CA ALA A 293 19.93 -35.14 -80.23
C ALA A 293 18.75 -35.06 -81.21
N LYS A 294 18.86 -35.73 -82.37
CA LYS A 294 17.78 -35.84 -83.36
C LYS A 294 16.56 -36.59 -82.81
N ARG A 295 16.77 -37.71 -82.11
CA ARG A 295 15.70 -38.52 -81.49
C ARG A 295 14.92 -37.74 -80.42
N MET A 296 15.60 -36.87 -79.67
CA MET A 296 14.98 -36.06 -78.60
C MET A 296 14.64 -34.62 -79.02
N HIS A 297 14.71 -34.31 -80.32
CA HIS A 297 14.46 -32.97 -80.89
C HIS A 297 15.28 -31.83 -80.23
N LEU A 298 16.50 -32.12 -79.81
CA LEU A 298 17.43 -31.17 -79.19
C LEU A 298 18.37 -30.57 -80.24
N ALA A 299 18.63 -29.26 -80.13
CA ALA A 299 19.64 -28.59 -80.93
C ALA A 299 21.05 -29.02 -80.47
N MET A 300 21.87 -29.51 -81.40
CA MET A 300 23.29 -29.80 -81.18
C MET A 300 24.10 -28.51 -81.33
N SER A 301 25.07 -28.29 -80.44
CA SER A 301 26.04 -27.19 -80.52
C SER A 301 27.46 -27.71 -80.45
N ASP A 302 28.40 -27.00 -81.06
CA ASP A 302 29.80 -27.45 -81.23
C ASP A 302 30.49 -27.81 -79.90
N GLN A 303 30.11 -27.13 -78.81
CA GLN A 303 30.61 -27.36 -77.45
C GLN A 303 30.10 -28.64 -76.76
N VAL A 304 29.12 -29.36 -77.33
CA VAL A 304 28.53 -30.55 -76.67
C VAL A 304 29.59 -31.64 -76.45
N MET A 305 30.46 -31.90 -77.42
CA MET A 305 31.46 -32.98 -77.30
C MET A 305 32.56 -32.63 -76.29
N GLU A 306 32.98 -31.37 -76.23
CA GLU A 306 33.91 -30.86 -75.21
C GLU A 306 33.34 -31.05 -73.79
N GLN A 307 32.05 -30.71 -73.61
CA GLN A 307 31.32 -30.92 -72.35
C GLN A 307 31.05 -32.40 -72.01
N MET A 308 30.93 -33.30 -73.00
CA MET A 308 30.88 -34.75 -72.73
C MET A 308 32.19 -35.21 -72.08
N THR A 309 33.33 -34.80 -72.62
CA THR A 309 34.67 -35.19 -72.14
C THR A 309 35.13 -34.51 -70.86
N SER A 310 34.43 -33.46 -70.39
CA SER A 310 34.84 -32.71 -69.20
C SER A 310 34.78 -33.55 -67.90
N ASN A 311 35.76 -33.36 -67.01
CA ASN A 311 35.73 -33.98 -65.69
C ASN A 311 34.76 -33.23 -64.76
N MET A 312 33.66 -33.86 -64.37
CA MET A 312 32.66 -33.21 -63.53
C MET A 312 33.18 -32.93 -62.11
N GLN A 313 34.01 -33.81 -61.54
CA GLN A 313 34.53 -33.63 -60.16
C GLN A 313 35.46 -32.43 -60.03
N GLU A 314 36.17 -32.08 -61.10
CA GLU A 314 37.06 -30.93 -61.18
C GLU A 314 36.25 -29.63 -61.25
N ILE A 315 35.23 -29.57 -62.12
CA ILE A 315 34.29 -28.45 -62.20
C ILE A 315 33.52 -28.25 -60.88
N LEU A 316 33.12 -29.34 -60.20
CA LEU A 316 32.50 -29.27 -58.88
C LEU A 316 33.42 -28.66 -57.83
N HIS A 317 34.70 -29.06 -57.83
CA HIS A 317 35.70 -28.54 -56.89
C HIS A 317 35.99 -27.04 -57.14
N ASP A 318 36.17 -26.64 -58.39
CA ASP A 318 36.40 -25.24 -58.78
C ASP A 318 35.20 -24.35 -58.45
N ASN A 319 33.97 -24.77 -58.78
CA ASN A 319 32.75 -24.07 -58.36
C ASN A 319 32.67 -23.98 -56.82
N GLN A 320 33.00 -25.04 -56.09
CA GLN A 320 32.96 -25.03 -54.61
C GLN A 320 33.98 -24.07 -54.01
N GLN A 321 35.21 -23.99 -54.55
CA GLN A 321 36.22 -22.99 -54.16
C GLN A 321 35.78 -21.56 -54.53
N GLN A 322 35.16 -21.35 -55.69
CA GLN A 322 34.62 -20.06 -56.11
C GLN A 322 33.48 -19.61 -55.18
N ILE A 323 32.54 -20.51 -54.85
CA ILE A 323 31.46 -20.26 -53.89
C ILE A 323 32.01 -19.95 -52.51
N GLU A 324 33.02 -20.67 -52.01
CA GLU A 324 33.63 -20.34 -50.73
C GLU A 324 34.35 -18.98 -50.76
N THR A 325 34.99 -18.63 -51.88
CA THR A 325 35.61 -17.32 -52.08
C THR A 325 34.55 -16.20 -52.06
N LEU A 326 33.40 -16.40 -52.72
CA LEU A 326 32.26 -15.48 -52.67
C LEU A 326 31.66 -15.35 -51.26
N ILE A 327 31.57 -16.45 -50.50
CA ILE A 327 31.16 -16.41 -49.08
C ILE A 327 32.14 -15.57 -48.27
N ARG A 328 33.45 -15.78 -48.43
CA ARG A 328 34.51 -15.05 -47.69
C ARG A 328 34.54 -13.55 -48.06
N GLN A 329 34.32 -13.20 -49.32
CA GLN A 329 34.24 -11.81 -49.78
C GLN A 329 32.96 -11.12 -49.30
N SER A 330 31.81 -11.81 -49.37
CA SER A 330 30.54 -11.34 -48.84
C SER A 330 30.57 -11.16 -47.32
N SER A 331 31.20 -12.08 -46.57
CA SER A 331 31.25 -11.99 -45.12
C SER A 331 32.19 -10.89 -44.61
N THR A 332 33.29 -10.60 -45.31
CA THR A 332 34.27 -9.57 -44.90
C THR A 332 33.89 -8.13 -45.24
N THR A 333 32.71 -7.91 -45.84
CA THR A 333 32.08 -6.59 -45.99
C THR A 333 30.70 -6.59 -45.35
N THR A 334 29.82 -7.50 -45.74
CA THR A 334 28.43 -7.52 -45.24
C THR A 334 28.36 -7.83 -43.75
N VAL A 335 29.17 -8.73 -43.19
CA VAL A 335 29.10 -9.05 -41.74
C VAL A 335 29.84 -8.02 -40.89
N THR A 336 30.86 -7.33 -41.39
CA THR A 336 31.47 -6.19 -40.67
C THR A 336 30.55 -4.98 -40.67
N ASP A 337 30.00 -4.59 -41.83
CA ASP A 337 29.10 -3.44 -41.92
C ASP A 337 27.78 -3.73 -41.20
N MET A 338 27.27 -4.97 -41.28
CA MET A 338 26.14 -5.39 -40.43
C MET A 338 26.51 -5.50 -38.96
N ALA A 339 27.71 -5.97 -38.56
CA ALA A 339 28.06 -6.07 -37.14
C ALA A 339 28.35 -4.70 -36.51
N GLU A 340 28.86 -3.72 -37.26
CA GLU A 340 29.00 -2.35 -36.79
C GLU A 340 27.62 -1.65 -36.79
N ALA A 341 26.80 -1.84 -37.83
CA ALA A 341 25.42 -1.36 -37.84
C ALA A 341 24.55 -2.04 -36.76
N PHE A 342 24.76 -3.32 -36.43
CA PHE A 342 24.10 -4.01 -35.32
C PHE A 342 24.72 -3.67 -33.97
N ALA A 343 26.02 -3.36 -33.86
CA ALA A 343 26.58 -2.86 -32.61
C ALA A 343 26.08 -1.44 -32.30
N ILE A 344 25.87 -0.61 -33.34
CA ILE A 344 25.21 0.68 -33.23
C ILE A 344 23.72 0.50 -32.98
N GLN A 345 22.99 -0.29 -33.78
CA GLN A 345 21.54 -0.47 -33.67
C GLN A 345 21.12 -1.25 -32.42
N ALA A 346 21.90 -2.23 -31.95
CA ALA A 346 21.67 -2.87 -30.66
C ALA A 346 21.98 -1.90 -29.53
N ARG A 347 23.07 -1.12 -29.57
CA ARG A 347 23.28 -0.03 -28.60
C ARG A 347 22.18 1.03 -28.66
N GLU A 348 21.62 1.32 -29.83
CA GLU A 348 20.51 2.28 -29.99
C GLU A 348 19.15 1.67 -29.62
N HIS A 349 19.00 0.35 -29.61
CA HIS A 349 17.79 -0.38 -29.17
C HIS A 349 17.84 -0.76 -27.68
N GLU A 350 19.05 -0.84 -27.11
CA GLU A 350 19.34 -1.03 -25.69
C GLU A 350 19.40 0.33 -24.96
N ALA A 351 19.95 1.37 -25.60
CA ALA A 351 19.91 2.76 -25.15
C ALA A 351 18.68 3.55 -25.63
N ALA A 352 17.85 2.99 -26.53
CA ALA A 352 16.43 3.34 -26.61
C ALA A 352 15.78 2.85 -25.33
N ARG A 353 15.99 3.62 -24.25
CA ARG A 353 15.58 3.31 -22.89
C ARG A 353 14.17 2.73 -22.93
N ARG A 354 14.04 1.46 -22.53
CA ARG A 354 12.75 0.91 -22.11
C ARG A 354 12.31 1.78 -20.95
N VAL A 355 11.27 2.57 -21.16
CA VAL A 355 10.71 3.40 -20.08
C VAL A 355 9.43 2.74 -19.62
N ILE A 356 9.24 2.67 -18.30
CA ILE A 356 7.96 2.25 -17.74
C ILE A 356 7.00 3.43 -17.92
N CYS A 357 5.86 3.19 -18.58
CA CYS A 357 4.82 4.18 -18.73
C CYS A 357 4.11 4.40 -17.40
N VAL A 358 4.29 5.56 -16.77
CA VAL A 358 3.74 5.88 -15.43
C VAL A 358 2.21 5.84 -15.33
N GLN A 359 1.51 5.72 -16.46
CA GLN A 359 0.05 5.74 -16.58
C GLN A 359 -0.58 4.34 -16.64
N CYS A 360 0.21 3.31 -16.96
CA CYS A 360 -0.26 1.94 -17.15
C CYS A 360 0.77 0.85 -16.80
N ASP A 361 1.90 1.26 -16.22
CA ASP A 361 3.07 0.47 -15.78
C ASP A 361 3.65 -0.52 -16.79
N LYS A 362 3.41 -0.30 -18.09
CA LYS A 362 4.01 -1.10 -19.17
C LYS A 362 5.34 -0.50 -19.62
N GLU A 363 6.36 -1.34 -19.80
CA GLU A 363 7.56 -0.97 -20.54
C GLU A 363 7.19 -0.63 -21.99
N TYR A 364 7.76 0.45 -22.53
CA TYR A 364 7.66 0.82 -23.93
C TYR A 364 8.99 1.41 -24.44
N LEU A 365 9.20 1.32 -25.75
CA LEU A 365 10.31 1.98 -26.44
C LEU A 365 9.83 3.34 -26.97
N MET A 366 10.62 4.39 -26.79
CA MET A 366 10.25 5.76 -27.20
C MET A 366 9.96 5.92 -28.70
N ASN A 367 10.61 5.11 -29.55
CA ASN A 367 10.37 5.08 -31.01
C ASN A 367 9.10 4.31 -31.41
N ALA A 368 8.59 3.43 -30.55
CA ALA A 368 7.33 2.70 -30.73
C ALA A 368 6.12 3.41 -30.08
N ASN A 369 6.33 4.59 -29.49
CA ASN A 369 5.30 5.33 -28.78
C ASN A 369 4.32 6.04 -29.74
N GLY A 370 3.30 5.30 -30.18
CA GLY A 370 2.20 5.83 -31.00
C GLY A 370 1.11 6.54 -30.19
N PRO A 371 0.22 7.32 -30.84
CA PRO A 371 -0.86 8.07 -30.18
C PRO A 371 -1.89 7.20 -29.46
N GLU A 372 -1.90 5.88 -29.69
CA GLU A 372 -2.80 4.93 -29.03
C GLU A 372 -2.08 3.84 -28.23
N ALA A 373 -0.75 3.93 -28.06
CA ALA A 373 0.03 2.88 -27.40
C ALA A 373 -0.36 2.69 -25.91
N CYS A 374 -0.67 3.78 -25.22
CA CYS A 374 -1.13 3.74 -23.84
C CYS A 374 -2.66 3.66 -23.74
N ALA A 375 -3.17 2.43 -23.62
CA ALA A 375 -4.48 2.17 -23.04
C ALA A 375 -4.39 2.26 -21.51
N TYR A 376 -4.49 3.48 -20.96
CA TYR A 376 -4.52 3.68 -19.51
C TYR A 376 -5.93 3.44 -18.94
N HIS A 377 -5.99 2.84 -17.75
CA HIS A 377 -7.25 2.58 -17.08
C HIS A 377 -7.73 3.82 -16.30
N SER A 378 -9.06 4.00 -16.26
CA SER A 378 -9.72 4.88 -15.28
C SER A 378 -9.24 4.54 -13.87
N ALA A 379 -9.13 5.55 -13.00
CA ALA A 379 -8.95 5.31 -11.58
C ALA A 379 -10.08 4.40 -11.06
N GLY A 380 -9.72 3.40 -10.28
CA GLY A 380 -10.64 2.42 -9.71
C GLY A 380 -11.02 2.80 -8.29
N GLY A 381 -12.24 3.31 -8.10
CA GLY A 381 -12.77 3.61 -6.77
C GLY A 381 -14.06 4.42 -6.77
N SER A 382 -14.17 5.42 -7.66
CA SER A 382 -15.30 6.33 -7.74
C SER A 382 -16.43 5.81 -8.66
N THR A 383 -17.67 5.90 -8.20
CA THR A 383 -18.90 5.70 -9.01
C THR A 383 -19.23 6.92 -9.89
N HIS A 384 -18.34 7.90 -9.92
CA HIS A 384 -18.51 9.21 -10.55
C HIS A 384 -17.47 9.35 -11.68
N GLY A 385 -17.91 9.75 -12.87
CA GLY A 385 -17.10 9.64 -14.08
C GLY A 385 -15.88 10.56 -14.10
N ASN A 386 -14.68 9.96 -13.94
CA ASN A 386 -13.37 10.61 -14.04
C ASN A 386 -13.29 11.61 -15.21
N ARG A 387 -13.12 12.90 -14.88
CA ARG A 387 -13.19 14.02 -15.84
C ARG A 387 -11.89 14.22 -16.62
N CYS A 388 -11.59 13.33 -17.56
CA CYS A 388 -10.50 13.56 -18.50
C CYS A 388 -10.85 14.68 -19.49
N CYS A 389 -9.94 15.64 -19.69
CA CYS A 389 -10.11 16.75 -20.65
C CYS A 389 -11.42 17.56 -20.52
N GLY A 390 -12.04 17.57 -19.33
CA GLY A 390 -13.33 18.24 -19.08
C GLY A 390 -14.57 17.48 -19.54
N GLN A 391 -14.44 16.26 -20.06
CA GLN A 391 -15.56 15.38 -20.38
C GLN A 391 -15.71 14.26 -19.34
N THR A 392 -16.93 13.76 -19.13
CA THR A 392 -17.27 12.67 -18.18
C THR A 392 -16.85 11.27 -18.65
N SER A 393 -16.13 11.17 -19.78
CA SER A 393 -15.57 9.91 -20.29
C SER A 393 -14.05 9.98 -20.24
N PRO A 394 -13.35 8.98 -19.65
CA PRO A 394 -11.90 8.91 -19.74
C PRO A 394 -11.47 8.72 -21.20
N CYS A 395 -10.51 9.52 -21.67
CA CYS A 395 -9.93 9.35 -23.00
C CYS A 395 -9.21 8.00 -23.06
N LYS A 396 -9.62 7.09 -23.94
CA LYS A 396 -9.27 5.66 -23.84
C LYS A 396 -7.92 5.25 -24.46
N SER A 397 -7.22 6.18 -25.10
CA SER A 397 -5.97 5.94 -25.80
C SER A 397 -5.09 7.21 -25.78
N GLY A 398 -3.77 7.03 -25.72
CA GLY A 398 -2.79 8.13 -25.70
C GLY A 398 -1.35 7.65 -25.93
N TYR A 399 -0.42 8.59 -26.06
CA TYR A 399 1.02 8.32 -25.99
C TYR A 399 1.44 7.92 -24.58
N HIS A 400 2.22 6.85 -24.43
CA HIS A 400 2.88 6.50 -23.17
C HIS A 400 3.73 7.66 -22.64
N GLN A 401 3.76 7.84 -21.31
CA GLN A 401 4.49 8.94 -20.66
C GLN A 401 5.61 8.41 -19.75
N PRO A 402 6.84 8.97 -19.82
CA PRO A 402 7.99 8.55 -19.02
C PRO A 402 8.06 9.19 -17.63
N LYS A 403 7.18 10.17 -17.35
CA LYS A 403 7.17 11.03 -16.17
C LYS A 403 5.71 11.35 -15.83
N HIS A 404 5.41 11.49 -14.54
CA HIS A 404 4.08 11.93 -14.10
C HIS A 404 3.81 13.39 -14.51
N HIS A 405 2.55 13.71 -14.78
CA HIS A 405 2.13 15.05 -15.20
C HIS A 405 0.74 15.42 -14.67
N SER A 406 0.45 16.71 -14.60
CA SER A 406 -0.84 17.28 -14.21
C SER A 406 -1.83 17.54 -15.36
N ARG A 407 -1.50 17.17 -16.61
CA ARG A 407 -2.36 17.45 -17.79
C ARG A 407 -3.72 16.74 -17.76
N TYR A 408 -3.77 15.54 -17.17
CA TYR A 408 -4.99 14.77 -16.93
C TYR A 408 -4.72 13.71 -15.84
N PRO A 409 -5.71 13.39 -14.99
CA PRO A 409 -5.58 12.36 -13.96
C PRO A 409 -5.62 10.93 -14.56
N TYR A 410 -5.00 9.98 -13.86
CA TYR A 410 -5.00 8.56 -14.15
C TYR A 410 -4.74 7.77 -12.86
N ALA A 411 -5.09 6.47 -12.82
CA ALA A 411 -5.11 5.67 -11.59
C ALA A 411 -3.83 5.79 -10.72
N ASN A 412 -2.66 5.61 -11.32
CA ASN A 412 -1.37 5.62 -10.63
C ASN A 412 -0.88 7.02 -10.26
N PHE A 413 -1.54 8.10 -10.72
CA PHE A 413 -1.15 9.47 -10.41
C PHE A 413 -1.36 9.78 -8.92
N PHE A 414 -2.53 9.51 -8.36
CA PHE A 414 -2.88 9.92 -7.01
C PHE A 414 -2.00 9.25 -5.93
N PRO A 415 -1.75 7.92 -5.95
CA PRO A 415 -0.83 7.30 -5.00
C PRO A 415 0.59 7.87 -5.08
N TRP A 416 1.11 8.12 -6.29
CA TRP A 416 2.40 8.78 -6.48
C TRP A 416 2.41 10.21 -5.91
N ALA A 417 1.37 11.01 -6.19
CA ALA A 417 1.26 12.37 -5.73
C ALA A 417 1.20 12.46 -4.19
N HIS A 418 0.36 11.65 -3.54
CA HIS A 418 0.26 11.60 -2.08
C HIS A 418 1.55 11.12 -1.39
N ASN A 419 2.27 10.16 -1.99
CA ASN A 419 3.59 9.73 -1.52
C ASN A 419 4.62 10.88 -1.48
N ILE A 420 4.44 11.92 -2.32
CA ILE A 420 5.29 13.12 -2.33
C ILE A 420 4.74 14.21 -1.41
N VAL A 421 3.46 14.57 -1.51
CA VAL A 421 2.97 15.85 -0.95
C VAL A 421 2.57 15.81 0.53
N ASP A 422 2.26 14.64 1.09
CA ASP A 422 1.65 14.54 2.43
C ASP A 422 2.61 14.02 3.52
N TYR A 423 3.83 13.61 3.15
CA TYR A 423 4.88 13.16 4.08
C TYR A 423 5.91 14.25 4.36
N SER A 424 6.42 14.32 5.59
CA SER A 424 7.34 15.40 5.99
C SER A 424 8.83 15.08 5.86
N ASP A 425 9.17 13.91 5.30
CA ASP A 425 10.55 13.49 4.98
C ASP A 425 10.84 13.45 3.47
N THR A 426 9.84 13.82 2.64
CA THR A 426 9.87 13.73 1.17
C THR A 426 10.04 15.08 0.48
N VAL A 427 9.56 16.18 1.08
CA VAL A 427 9.71 17.55 0.57
C VAL A 427 10.04 18.51 1.72
N ASP A 428 11.10 19.30 1.54
CA ASP A 428 11.46 20.44 2.36
C ASP A 428 10.71 21.68 1.84
N TYR A 429 9.57 21.99 2.47
CA TYR A 429 8.64 23.02 2.03
C TYR A 429 9.10 24.43 2.44
N TRP A 430 9.45 25.27 1.46
CA TRP A 430 9.68 26.70 1.64
C TRP A 430 8.36 27.46 1.80
N LEU A 431 7.30 27.00 1.11
CA LEU A 431 5.92 27.40 1.34
C LEU A 431 5.01 26.18 1.43
N ARG A 432 4.11 26.20 2.41
CA ARG A 432 2.92 25.35 2.48
C ARG A 432 1.74 26.19 2.95
N GLN A 433 1.20 27.02 2.06
CA GLN A 433 0.02 27.84 2.34
C GLN A 433 -1.24 27.06 1.94
N GLU A 434 -2.21 27.02 2.84
CA GLU A 434 -3.43 26.23 2.73
C GLU A 434 -4.55 27.05 3.39
N GLU A 435 -5.52 27.47 2.60
CA GLU A 435 -6.61 28.35 3.02
C GLU A 435 -7.94 27.62 2.79
N SER A 436 -8.64 27.31 3.87
CA SER A 436 -9.96 26.72 3.79
C SER A 436 -11.02 27.80 3.56
N ASP A 437 -11.96 27.51 2.69
CA ASP A 437 -13.24 28.22 2.71
C ASP A 437 -13.92 28.00 4.07
N LEU A 438 -14.41 29.09 4.66
CA LEU A 438 -15.12 29.08 5.94
C LEU A 438 -16.63 28.92 5.77
N GLU A 439 -17.14 28.99 4.52
CA GLU A 439 -18.54 28.72 4.19
C GLU A 439 -18.77 27.25 3.84
N THR A 440 -18.04 26.70 2.87
CA THR A 440 -18.16 25.30 2.43
C THR A 440 -17.05 24.41 2.97
N ASP A 441 -17.39 23.15 3.26
CA ASP A 441 -16.44 22.26 3.92
C ASP A 441 -15.29 21.78 3.01
N ASN A 442 -15.51 21.76 1.69
CA ASN A 442 -14.58 21.27 0.67
C ASN A 442 -13.84 22.38 -0.12
N GLY A 443 -14.06 23.67 0.17
CA GLY A 443 -13.58 24.79 -0.66
C GLY A 443 -12.07 25.13 -0.53
N THR A 444 -11.24 24.22 -0.01
CA THR A 444 -9.85 24.51 0.38
C THR A 444 -8.91 24.73 -0.80
N GLN A 445 -8.15 25.83 -0.74
CA GLN A 445 -7.22 26.28 -1.76
C GLN A 445 -5.78 26.20 -1.26
N ILE A 446 -4.91 25.61 -2.06
CA ILE A 446 -3.56 25.19 -1.65
C ILE A 446 -2.51 25.73 -2.61
N VAL A 447 -1.37 26.18 -2.08
CA VAL A 447 -0.10 26.30 -2.80
C VAL A 447 1.02 25.75 -1.91
N ARG A 448 1.74 24.74 -2.41
CA ARG A 448 2.94 24.18 -1.75
C ARG A 448 4.13 24.25 -2.70
N VAL A 449 5.25 24.77 -2.23
CA VAL A 449 6.51 24.90 -2.99
C VAL A 449 7.68 24.51 -2.09
N GLY A 450 8.61 23.71 -2.60
CA GLY A 450 9.75 23.27 -1.81
C GLY A 450 10.74 22.42 -2.58
N ARG A 451 11.86 22.10 -1.93
CA ARG A 451 12.87 21.18 -2.45
C ARG A 451 12.43 19.74 -2.20
N MET A 452 12.47 18.92 -3.23
CA MET A 452 12.23 17.49 -3.09
C MET A 452 13.43 16.80 -2.43
N LEU A 453 13.13 15.90 -1.49
CA LEU A 453 14.12 15.11 -0.74
C LEU A 453 14.07 13.63 -1.13
N ARG A 454 12.88 13.04 -1.33
CA ARG A 454 12.64 11.62 -1.64
C ARG A 454 11.42 11.49 -2.55
N TRP A 455 11.30 10.41 -3.33
CA TRP A 455 10.09 10.12 -4.11
C TRP A 455 8.95 9.57 -3.24
N ARG A 456 9.30 8.85 -2.17
CA ARG A 456 8.37 8.33 -1.16
C ARG A 456 8.97 8.40 0.24
N THR A 457 8.12 8.40 1.27
CA THR A 457 8.56 8.32 2.66
C THR A 457 9.46 7.09 2.87
N TRP A 458 10.55 7.26 3.61
CA TRP A 458 11.57 6.25 3.94
C TRP A 458 12.39 5.69 2.75
N GLU A 459 12.18 6.15 1.52
CA GLU A 459 13.00 5.80 0.34
C GLU A 459 14.36 6.52 0.35
N GLU A 460 15.30 6.19 -0.54
CA GLU A 460 16.59 6.89 -0.61
C GLU A 460 16.45 8.38 -0.98
N PRO A 461 17.35 9.26 -0.51
CA PRO A 461 17.36 10.67 -0.90
C PRO A 461 17.65 10.85 -2.39
N ILE A 462 16.95 11.79 -3.04
CA ILE A 462 17.20 12.08 -4.46
C ILE A 462 18.57 12.73 -4.66
N THR A 463 19.31 12.27 -5.66
CA THR A 463 20.67 12.74 -5.96
C THR A 463 20.72 14.04 -6.77
N LYS A 464 19.65 14.35 -7.52
CA LYS A 464 19.49 15.61 -8.26
C LYS A 464 18.57 16.57 -7.50
N ALA A 465 19.04 17.78 -7.23
CA ALA A 465 18.20 18.86 -6.72
C ALA A 465 17.00 19.07 -7.66
N THR A 466 15.80 19.10 -7.07
CA THR A 466 14.52 19.10 -7.79
C THR A 466 13.52 19.96 -7.01
N LEU A 467 12.86 20.89 -7.70
CA LEU A 467 11.82 21.77 -7.17
C LEU A 467 10.46 21.08 -7.31
N VAL A 468 9.64 21.06 -6.25
CA VAL A 468 8.23 20.66 -6.30
C VAL A 468 7.36 21.92 -6.27
N VAL A 469 6.42 22.01 -7.20
CA VAL A 469 5.35 23.02 -7.21
C VAL A 469 4.00 22.31 -7.22
N ASN A 470 3.16 22.61 -6.23
CA ASN A 470 1.78 22.15 -6.11
C ASN A 470 0.82 23.35 -6.01
N VAL A 471 -0.21 23.39 -6.85
CA VAL A 471 -1.25 24.44 -6.89
C VAL A 471 -2.62 23.76 -6.99
N GLY A 472 -3.47 23.96 -5.98
CA GLY A 472 -4.77 23.31 -5.84
C GLY A 472 -4.71 22.05 -4.96
N GLN A 473 -5.89 21.55 -4.58
CA GLN A 473 -6.00 20.29 -3.85
C GLN A 473 -6.02 19.12 -4.83
N ILE A 474 -5.09 18.17 -4.66
CA ILE A 474 -4.99 16.97 -5.48
C ILE A 474 -6.17 16.05 -5.13
N SER A 475 -7.08 15.86 -6.08
CA SER A 475 -8.32 15.07 -5.96
C SER A 475 -8.87 14.75 -7.36
N GLU A 476 -9.75 13.74 -7.49
CA GLU A 476 -10.32 13.33 -8.79
C GLU A 476 -11.26 14.39 -9.41
N ASP A 477 -12.00 15.12 -8.57
CA ASP A 477 -13.02 16.10 -9.01
C ASP A 477 -12.49 17.54 -9.16
N LEU A 478 -11.28 17.82 -8.66
CA LEU A 478 -10.72 19.17 -8.60
C LEU A 478 -9.64 19.38 -9.65
N SER A 479 -9.53 20.61 -10.16
CA SER A 479 -8.36 21.00 -10.96
C SER A 479 -7.17 21.25 -10.05
N TYR A 480 -6.01 20.72 -10.42
CA TYR A 480 -4.77 20.86 -9.67
C TYR A 480 -3.55 20.83 -10.61
N PHE A 481 -2.42 21.34 -10.14
CA PHE A 481 -1.14 21.22 -10.79
C PHE A 481 -0.10 20.76 -9.78
N LEU A 482 0.42 19.54 -9.95
CA LEU A 482 1.62 19.06 -9.28
C LEU A 482 2.67 18.76 -10.35
N LYS A 483 3.82 19.41 -10.27
CA LYS A 483 4.96 19.14 -11.16
C LYS A 483 6.29 19.31 -10.41
N THR A 484 7.21 18.40 -10.71
CA THR A 484 8.64 18.49 -10.36
C THR A 484 9.43 19.16 -11.48
N PHE A 485 10.45 19.96 -11.13
CA PHE A 485 11.35 20.60 -12.08
C PHE A 485 12.82 20.44 -11.68
N THR A 486 13.69 20.08 -12.61
CA THR A 486 15.16 20.25 -12.47
C THR A 486 15.61 21.64 -12.91
N ALA A 487 16.86 22.02 -12.60
CA ALA A 487 17.45 23.26 -13.09
C ALA A 487 17.51 23.32 -14.64
N GLU A 488 17.75 22.18 -15.29
CA GLU A 488 17.72 22.03 -16.76
C GLU A 488 16.32 22.36 -17.32
N GLU A 489 15.26 21.85 -16.68
CA GLU A 489 13.86 22.07 -17.07
C GLU A 489 13.40 23.51 -16.78
N LEU A 490 13.89 24.14 -15.71
CA LEU A 490 13.61 25.55 -15.39
C LEU A 490 14.28 26.50 -16.39
N GLU A 491 15.49 26.20 -16.86
CA GLU A 491 16.15 26.97 -17.92
C GLU A 491 15.51 26.79 -19.30
N GLU A 492 14.75 25.70 -19.52
CA GLU A 492 13.85 25.58 -20.65
C GLU A 492 12.58 26.43 -20.46
N GLN A 493 11.95 26.37 -19.28
CA GLN A 493 10.79 27.24 -18.98
C GLN A 493 11.14 28.73 -19.09
N ARG A 494 12.31 29.18 -18.59
CA ARG A 494 12.78 30.56 -18.73
C ARG A 494 12.76 31.03 -20.19
N LYS A 495 13.21 30.20 -21.13
CA LYS A 495 13.22 30.51 -22.58
C LYS A 495 11.80 30.59 -23.15
N ILE A 496 10.89 29.73 -22.69
CA ILE A 496 9.47 29.75 -23.09
C ILE A 496 8.79 31.03 -22.57
N ILE A 497 8.99 31.38 -21.30
CA ILE A 497 8.43 32.59 -20.68
C ILE A 497 8.95 33.85 -21.40
N VAL A 498 10.25 33.92 -21.67
CA VAL A 498 10.87 35.07 -22.37
C VAL A 498 10.41 35.18 -23.84
N SER A 499 10.06 34.08 -24.50
CA SER A 499 9.60 34.10 -25.91
C SER A 499 8.09 34.26 -26.08
N THR A 500 7.28 33.89 -25.08
CA THR A 500 5.80 33.97 -25.13
C THR A 500 5.22 35.13 -24.32
N GLY A 501 5.95 35.60 -23.30
CA GLY A 501 5.45 36.54 -22.29
C GLY A 501 4.59 35.89 -21.20
N ASP A 502 4.17 34.62 -21.35
CA ASP A 502 3.33 33.95 -20.37
C ASP A 502 4.13 33.55 -19.12
N ARG A 503 3.67 34.01 -17.97
CA ARG A 503 4.26 33.75 -16.65
C ARG A 503 3.39 32.81 -15.80
N LEU A 504 2.20 32.40 -16.26
CA LEU A 504 1.31 31.56 -15.48
C LEU A 504 1.86 30.13 -15.33
N ILE A 505 2.00 29.65 -14.10
CA ILE A 505 2.29 28.24 -13.83
C ILE A 505 0.99 27.45 -13.90
N PHE A 506 -0.01 27.91 -13.12
CA PHE A 506 -1.35 27.35 -13.08
C PHE A 506 -2.32 28.32 -12.39
N LYS A 507 -3.60 28.22 -12.75
CA LYS A 507 -4.74 28.67 -11.94
C LYS A 507 -5.71 27.49 -11.87
N ASN A 508 -6.17 27.11 -10.67
CA ASN A 508 -7.01 25.93 -10.49
C ASN A 508 -8.52 26.18 -10.70
N ALA A 509 -8.91 27.39 -11.06
CA ALA A 509 -10.28 27.80 -11.36
C ALA A 509 -10.30 28.50 -12.73
N ARG A 510 -11.47 28.54 -13.38
CA ARG A 510 -11.61 29.16 -14.72
C ARG A 510 -11.29 30.66 -14.67
N ASP A 511 -10.91 31.29 -15.79
CA ASP A 511 -10.58 32.72 -15.77
C ASP A 511 -11.74 33.62 -15.32
N SER A 512 -12.98 33.23 -15.65
CA SER A 512 -14.22 33.85 -15.17
C SER A 512 -14.48 33.71 -13.66
N GLU A 513 -13.74 32.84 -12.98
CA GLU A 513 -13.97 32.45 -11.59
C GLU A 513 -13.00 33.19 -10.66
N THR A 514 -13.53 34.18 -9.94
CA THR A 514 -12.75 35.11 -9.10
C THR A 514 -13.01 34.96 -7.61
N LEU A 515 -14.01 34.17 -7.22
CA LEU A 515 -14.45 34.01 -5.83
C LEU A 515 -13.59 33.00 -5.05
N ALA A 516 -13.17 31.90 -5.68
CA ALA A 516 -12.25 30.93 -5.08
C ALA A 516 -11.26 30.42 -6.14
N PHE A 517 -9.96 30.49 -5.84
CA PHE A 517 -8.87 29.91 -6.63
C PHE A 517 -7.54 29.91 -5.87
N SER A 518 -6.64 29.01 -6.23
CA SER A 518 -5.20 29.20 -6.09
C SER A 518 -4.52 29.34 -7.46
N LYS A 519 -3.48 30.18 -7.49
CA LYS A 519 -2.72 30.57 -8.66
C LYS A 519 -1.24 30.65 -8.31
N ALA A 520 -0.37 30.26 -9.24
CA ALA A 520 1.06 30.53 -9.15
C ALA A 520 1.61 31.08 -10.48
N GLU A 521 2.57 31.99 -10.39
CA GLU A 521 3.18 32.72 -11.51
C GLU A 521 4.70 32.76 -11.34
N TRP A 522 5.45 32.63 -12.44
CA TRP A 522 6.90 32.80 -12.45
C TRP A 522 7.30 34.28 -12.31
N ILE A 523 8.27 34.56 -11.45
CA ILE A 523 8.91 35.87 -11.36
C ILE A 523 10.18 35.84 -12.20
N LEU A 524 10.27 36.73 -13.18
CA LEU A 524 11.54 37.06 -13.84
C LEU A 524 12.18 38.27 -13.17
N ASP A 525 13.49 38.22 -13.00
CA ASP A 525 14.34 39.37 -12.68
C ASP A 525 14.43 40.31 -13.89
N GLU A 526 14.25 41.61 -13.68
CA GLU A 526 14.07 42.58 -14.78
C GLU A 526 15.36 42.77 -15.61
N ASP A 527 16.51 42.89 -14.96
CA ASP A 527 17.80 43.08 -15.62
C ASP A 527 18.33 41.79 -16.26
N SER A 528 18.32 40.68 -15.51
CA SER A 528 18.99 39.44 -15.93
C SER A 528 18.09 38.46 -16.70
N GLN A 529 16.77 38.71 -16.73
CA GLN A 529 15.73 37.84 -17.30
C GLN A 529 15.81 36.39 -16.77
N GLN A 530 16.34 36.21 -15.55
CA GLN A 530 16.41 34.92 -14.84
C GLN A 530 15.14 34.68 -14.03
N LEU A 531 14.80 33.41 -13.82
CA LEU A 531 13.79 33.04 -12.82
C LEU A 531 14.32 33.42 -11.43
N LYS A 532 13.56 34.24 -10.71
CA LYS A 532 13.91 34.78 -9.37
C LYS A 532 13.07 34.18 -8.26
N GLY A 533 11.89 33.66 -8.59
CA GLY A 533 10.94 33.18 -7.62
C GLY A 533 9.60 32.72 -8.21
N ILE A 534 8.68 32.33 -7.33
CA ILE A 534 7.27 32.07 -7.63
C ILE A 534 6.42 33.07 -6.85
N LYS A 535 5.58 33.82 -7.57
CA LYS A 535 4.46 34.56 -6.96
C LYS A 535 3.28 33.60 -6.81
N PHE A 536 2.67 33.58 -5.64
CA PHE A 536 1.43 32.85 -5.39
C PHE A 536 0.28 33.79 -5.10
N THR A 537 -0.94 33.33 -5.38
CA THR A 537 -2.17 34.02 -4.99
C THR A 537 -3.20 32.97 -4.61
N ILE A 538 -3.77 33.10 -3.41
CA ILE A 538 -4.82 32.23 -2.89
C ILE A 538 -6.03 33.08 -2.52
N LYS A 539 -7.21 32.60 -2.88
CA LYS A 539 -8.48 33.28 -2.72
C LYS A 539 -9.54 32.23 -2.38
N VAL A 540 -10.31 32.44 -1.32
CA VAL A 540 -11.46 31.60 -0.94
C VAL A 540 -12.74 32.42 -0.95
N ALA A 541 -13.89 31.76 -1.11
CA ALA A 541 -15.19 32.43 -1.19
C ALA A 541 -15.51 33.23 0.08
N SER A 542 -15.18 32.69 1.26
CA SER A 542 -15.35 33.34 2.56
C SER A 542 -14.41 34.51 2.85
N SER A 543 -13.53 34.92 1.93
CA SER A 543 -12.61 36.05 2.16
C SER A 543 -12.98 37.28 1.33
N GLU A 544 -12.49 38.45 1.71
CA GLU A 544 -12.63 39.68 0.92
C GLU A 544 -11.45 39.86 -0.05
N VAL A 545 -10.23 39.96 0.48
CA VAL A 545 -8.98 40.11 -0.28
C VAL A 545 -8.53 38.73 -0.86
N ALA A 546 -7.37 38.66 -1.50
CA ALA A 546 -6.63 37.42 -1.78
C ALA A 546 -5.30 37.43 -1.00
N THR A 547 -4.81 36.29 -0.50
CA THR A 547 -3.44 36.19 0.02
C THR A 547 -2.48 36.20 -1.16
N VAL A 548 -1.54 37.15 -1.18
CA VAL A 548 -0.53 37.28 -2.25
C VAL A 548 0.85 37.37 -1.63
N GLY A 549 1.77 36.54 -2.09
CA GLY A 549 3.17 36.55 -1.68
C GLY A 549 4.11 36.06 -2.76
N THR A 550 5.41 36.14 -2.49
CA THR A 550 6.50 35.74 -3.39
C THR A 550 7.55 34.93 -2.67
N ILE A 551 7.94 33.82 -3.30
CA ILE A 551 8.90 32.85 -2.79
C ILE A 551 10.18 32.99 -3.64
N PRO A 552 11.28 33.55 -3.11
CA PRO A 552 12.55 33.60 -3.82
C PRO A 552 13.20 32.20 -3.88
N PHE A 553 13.85 31.86 -5.00
CA PHE A 553 14.71 30.68 -5.10
C PHE A 553 15.78 30.87 -6.17
N ASP A 554 16.94 30.24 -6.01
CA ASP A 554 17.97 30.20 -7.06
C ASP A 554 17.68 29.04 -8.03
N PRO A 555 17.46 29.30 -9.34
CA PRO A 555 17.08 28.28 -10.32
C PRO A 555 18.21 27.30 -10.69
N LYS A 556 19.46 27.55 -10.28
CA LYS A 556 20.62 26.69 -10.57
C LYS A 556 20.85 25.63 -9.49
N ILE A 557 20.66 26.00 -8.22
CA ILE A 557 20.83 25.08 -7.07
C ILE A 557 19.52 24.52 -6.52
N LEU A 558 18.40 25.18 -6.81
CA LEU A 558 17.06 24.84 -6.31
C LEU A 558 17.01 24.82 -4.77
N GLU A 559 17.47 25.93 -4.20
CA GLU A 559 17.41 26.28 -2.79
C GLU A 559 16.86 27.71 -2.64
N MET A 560 16.17 27.99 -1.52
CA MET A 560 15.84 29.36 -1.12
C MET A 560 17.11 30.04 -0.54
N PRO A 561 17.46 31.28 -0.94
CA PRO A 561 18.60 32.00 -0.38
C PRO A 561 18.46 32.16 1.15
N LYS A 562 19.55 31.92 1.89
CA LYS A 562 19.54 31.87 3.37
C LYS A 562 19.31 33.23 4.04
N ASP A 563 19.49 34.29 3.27
CA ASP A 563 19.26 35.70 3.58
C ASP A 563 17.81 36.15 3.28
N GLN A 564 17.00 35.31 2.63
CA GLN A 564 15.67 35.67 2.15
C GLN A 564 14.59 34.73 2.72
N SER A 565 13.34 35.17 2.65
CA SER A 565 12.17 34.44 3.14
C SER A 565 10.96 34.73 2.26
N VAL A 566 9.81 34.10 2.53
CA VAL A 566 8.58 34.35 1.77
C VAL A 566 8.02 35.71 2.13
N GLU A 567 8.02 36.63 1.16
CA GLU A 567 7.43 37.96 1.31
C GLU A 567 5.91 37.89 1.07
N TYR A 568 5.11 38.53 1.92
CA TYR A 568 3.66 38.61 1.79
C TYR A 568 3.24 40.06 1.56
N PHE A 569 2.57 40.33 0.44
CA PHE A 569 1.96 41.64 0.14
C PHE A 569 0.57 41.77 0.77
N SER A 570 -0.09 40.62 0.98
CA SER A 570 -1.39 40.49 1.63
C SER A 570 -1.52 39.07 2.16
N ARG A 571 -2.13 38.92 3.35
CA ARG A 571 -2.32 37.62 3.99
C ARG A 571 -3.68 37.60 4.65
N ILE A 572 -4.44 36.53 4.39
CA ILE A 572 -5.75 36.30 4.97
C ILE A 572 -5.58 35.22 6.03
N GLN A 573 -5.53 35.66 7.28
CA GLN A 573 -5.92 34.82 8.40
C GLN A 573 -7.11 35.51 9.05
N LEU A 574 -8.05 34.74 9.58
CA LEU A 574 -9.04 35.29 10.50
C LEU A 574 -8.24 35.72 11.72
N ASP A 575 -8.15 37.02 12.01
CA ASP A 575 -7.38 37.50 13.16
C ASP A 575 -8.03 36.98 14.46
N ILE A 576 -7.33 36.07 15.16
CA ILE A 576 -7.73 35.53 16.45
C ILE A 576 -6.97 36.29 17.52
N PHE A 577 -7.64 36.69 18.60
CA PHE A 577 -7.02 37.42 19.68
C PHE A 577 -6.98 36.58 20.96
N ALA A 578 -5.95 36.77 21.78
CA ALA A 578 -5.95 36.29 23.15
C ALA A 578 -6.97 37.08 23.97
N PRO A 579 -7.68 36.45 24.93
CA PRO A 579 -8.49 37.21 25.88
C PRO A 579 -7.60 37.98 26.86
N ASP A 580 -8.10 39.10 27.39
CA ASP A 580 -7.44 39.93 28.41
C ASP A 580 -7.26 39.21 29.77
N LYS A 581 -7.99 38.12 29.98
CA LYS A 581 -8.03 37.28 31.19
C LYS A 581 -8.55 35.87 30.84
N PRO A 582 -8.46 34.88 31.75
CA PRO A 582 -9.12 33.58 31.55
C PRO A 582 -10.65 33.72 31.45
N TYR A 583 -11.28 32.88 30.62
CA TYR A 583 -12.74 32.80 30.54
C TYR A 583 -13.32 32.12 31.79
N GLU A 584 -14.37 32.73 32.35
CA GLU A 584 -15.16 32.16 33.45
C GLU A 584 -16.37 31.41 32.89
N PHE A 585 -16.76 30.32 33.55
CA PHE A 585 -17.88 29.47 33.14
C PHE A 585 -18.88 29.26 34.27
N HIS A 586 -20.15 29.13 33.93
CA HIS A 586 -21.18 28.73 34.89
C HIS A 586 -20.94 27.29 35.38
N LYS A 587 -21.31 27.01 36.63
CA LYS A 587 -21.23 25.66 37.19
C LYS A 587 -22.20 24.73 36.45
N THR A 588 -21.78 23.49 36.21
CA THR A 588 -22.66 22.43 35.71
C THR A 588 -23.90 22.30 36.60
N VAL A 589 -25.08 22.36 35.98
CA VAL A 589 -26.38 22.15 36.63
C VAL A 589 -26.88 20.79 36.20
N GLN A 590 -27.11 19.91 37.19
CA GLN A 590 -27.72 18.59 37.01
C GLN A 590 -29.08 18.58 37.72
N LEU A 591 -30.10 18.04 37.04
CA LEU A 591 -31.46 17.88 37.53
C LEU A 591 -31.91 16.42 37.34
N GLY A 592 -32.77 15.95 38.25
CA GLY A 592 -33.12 14.54 38.36
C GLY A 592 -32.14 13.76 39.26
N PRO A 593 -32.37 12.46 39.46
CA PRO A 593 -31.63 11.65 40.42
C PRO A 593 -30.20 11.30 39.94
N THR A 594 -29.36 10.85 40.88
CA THR A 594 -27.95 10.47 40.63
C THR A 594 -27.65 9.08 41.19
N LEU A 595 -26.94 8.26 40.40
CA LEU A 595 -26.45 6.94 40.81
C LEU A 595 -25.30 7.08 41.82
N ARG A 596 -25.41 6.30 42.91
CA ARG A 596 -24.37 6.19 43.94
C ARG A 596 -23.15 5.47 43.36
N VAL A 597 -22.05 6.23 43.18
CA VAL A 597 -20.76 5.73 42.68
C VAL A 597 -20.07 4.82 43.72
N GLU A 598 -20.34 5.07 45.01
CA GLU A 598 -19.83 4.28 46.12
C GLU A 598 -20.91 3.35 46.69
N GLN A 599 -20.50 2.22 47.27
CA GLN A 599 -21.39 1.30 47.97
C GLN A 599 -21.84 1.97 49.28
N LEU A 600 -23.16 2.02 49.53
CA LEU A 600 -23.77 2.72 50.67
C LEU A 600 -23.10 2.39 52.02
N ARG A 601 -23.00 1.10 52.34
CA ARG A 601 -22.32 0.58 53.54
C ARG A 601 -21.93 -0.88 53.31
N GLU A 602 -21.11 -1.45 54.19
CA GLU A 602 -20.92 -2.91 54.18
C GLU A 602 -22.21 -3.65 54.61
N PRO A 603 -22.48 -4.87 54.08
CA PRO A 603 -23.62 -5.66 54.51
C PRO A 603 -23.50 -6.10 55.97
N ARG A 604 -24.62 -6.10 56.68
CA ARG A 604 -24.71 -6.52 58.08
C ARG A 604 -24.70 -8.04 58.23
N SER A 605 -24.17 -8.48 59.36
CA SER A 605 -24.16 -9.88 59.80
C SER A 605 -25.23 -10.09 60.87
N PHE A 606 -26.14 -11.03 60.64
CA PHE A 606 -27.20 -11.39 61.57
C PHE A 606 -26.90 -12.74 62.25
N LYS A 607 -27.42 -12.96 63.46
CA LYS A 607 -27.32 -14.24 64.17
C LYS A 607 -28.39 -15.21 63.65
N SER A 608 -28.06 -16.49 63.45
CA SER A 608 -29.07 -17.51 63.15
C SER A 608 -29.91 -17.84 64.38
N ARG A 609 -31.25 -17.76 64.26
CA ARG A 609 -32.23 -18.09 65.30
C ARG A 609 -32.72 -19.54 65.11
N ALA A 610 -32.25 -20.46 65.94
CA ALA A 610 -32.69 -21.86 65.96
C ALA A 610 -33.68 -22.14 67.10
N SER A 611 -34.66 -23.01 66.86
CA SER A 611 -35.49 -23.61 67.93
C SER A 611 -34.60 -24.40 68.88
N SER A 612 -34.85 -24.32 70.20
CA SER A 612 -33.97 -24.85 71.26
C SER A 612 -33.58 -26.32 71.14
N ALA A 613 -34.40 -27.15 70.48
CA ALA A 613 -34.09 -28.56 70.25
C ALA A 613 -33.11 -28.79 69.07
N MET A 614 -32.96 -27.82 68.15
CA MET A 614 -32.18 -27.92 66.91
C MET A 614 -30.76 -27.37 67.09
N PRO A 615 -29.71 -28.22 67.14
CA PRO A 615 -28.35 -27.79 67.42
C PRO A 615 -27.65 -27.28 66.14
N LEU A 616 -28.24 -26.29 65.46
CA LEU A 616 -27.75 -25.76 64.18
C LEU A 616 -27.49 -24.26 64.23
N ILE A 617 -26.22 -23.88 64.03
CA ILE A 617 -25.85 -22.50 63.69
C ILE A 617 -25.68 -22.40 62.17
N VAL A 618 -26.25 -21.36 61.56
CA VAL A 618 -26.06 -21.04 60.14
C VAL A 618 -25.21 -19.78 60.04
N LEU A 619 -24.11 -19.87 59.29
CA LEU A 619 -23.18 -18.77 59.07
C LEU A 619 -23.17 -18.34 57.61
N THR A 620 -23.02 -17.04 57.37
CA THR A 620 -22.75 -16.48 56.05
C THR A 620 -21.30 -16.77 55.64
N ALA A 621 -21.08 -17.64 54.66
CA ALA A 621 -19.73 -18.06 54.24
C ALA A 621 -19.15 -17.23 53.08
N ASN A 622 -19.99 -16.52 52.32
CA ASN A 622 -19.56 -15.50 51.35
C ASN A 622 -20.53 -14.31 51.33
N LYS A 623 -20.14 -13.18 50.72
CA LYS A 623 -21.08 -12.08 50.42
C LYS A 623 -22.03 -12.53 49.28
N LEU A 624 -23.30 -12.11 49.34
CA LEU A 624 -24.26 -12.34 48.25
C LEU A 624 -23.74 -11.72 46.93
N ALA A 625 -23.83 -12.46 45.84
CA ALA A 625 -23.47 -12.00 44.51
C ALA A 625 -24.69 -12.01 43.59
N ALA A 626 -25.06 -10.83 43.07
CA ALA A 626 -26.20 -10.66 42.18
C ALA A 626 -25.79 -10.64 40.70
N ASN A 627 -26.56 -11.34 39.85
CA ASN A 627 -26.42 -11.40 38.39
C ASN A 627 -24.95 -11.54 37.90
N ASN A 628 -24.16 -12.36 38.58
CA ASN A 628 -22.72 -12.52 38.43
C ASN A 628 -22.26 -13.36 37.22
N HIS A 629 -23.17 -13.71 36.30
CA HIS A 629 -22.88 -14.57 35.15
C HIS A 629 -23.68 -14.09 33.92
N PRO A 630 -23.04 -13.56 32.86
CA PRO A 630 -23.74 -12.85 31.77
C PRO A 630 -24.85 -13.65 31.09
N GLN A 631 -24.60 -14.93 30.77
CA GLN A 631 -25.56 -15.85 30.14
C GLN A 631 -26.75 -16.24 31.03
N ARG A 632 -26.78 -15.78 32.30
CA ARG A 632 -27.80 -16.14 33.31
C ARG A 632 -28.58 -14.95 33.85
N SER A 633 -28.33 -13.73 33.37
CA SER A 633 -29.17 -12.56 33.71
C SER A 633 -30.54 -12.72 33.05
N ASN A 634 -31.60 -12.86 33.85
CA ASN A 634 -32.98 -12.99 33.35
C ASN A 634 -33.54 -11.59 33.03
N LYS A 635 -34.37 -11.45 31.99
CA LYS A 635 -35.10 -10.19 31.72
C LYS A 635 -36.11 -9.86 32.82
N THR A 636 -36.76 -10.85 33.45
CA THR A 636 -37.84 -10.59 34.43
C THR A 636 -37.41 -10.59 35.90
N GLN A 637 -36.28 -11.20 36.24
CA GLN A 637 -35.86 -11.43 37.62
C GLN A 637 -34.39 -11.07 37.84
N ASP A 638 -34.06 -10.56 39.02
CA ASP A 638 -32.68 -10.47 39.51
C ASP A 638 -32.32 -11.78 40.22
N ARG A 639 -31.13 -12.30 39.93
CA ARG A 639 -30.60 -13.56 40.44
C ARG A 639 -29.59 -13.30 41.55
N PHE A 640 -29.77 -13.89 42.72
CA PHE A 640 -28.85 -13.82 43.84
C PHE A 640 -28.23 -15.20 44.10
N THR A 641 -26.91 -15.27 44.27
CA THR A 641 -26.18 -16.49 44.59
C THR A 641 -25.35 -16.28 45.85
N GLY A 642 -25.24 -17.33 46.68
CA GLY A 642 -24.51 -17.27 47.94
C GLY A 642 -24.16 -18.65 48.48
N LEU A 643 -23.50 -18.64 49.64
CA LEU A 643 -23.03 -19.81 50.36
C LEU A 643 -23.33 -19.62 51.86
N TRP A 644 -24.20 -20.47 52.40
CA TRP A 644 -24.34 -20.62 53.85
C TRP A 644 -23.48 -21.79 54.33
N ARG A 645 -23.04 -21.74 55.59
CA ARG A 645 -22.37 -22.85 56.27
C ARG A 645 -23.20 -23.26 57.48
N GLY A 646 -23.82 -24.44 57.41
CA GLY A 646 -24.57 -25.02 58.51
C GLY A 646 -23.65 -25.85 59.41
N LEU A 647 -23.51 -25.47 60.68
CA LEU A 647 -22.68 -26.13 61.69
C LEU A 647 -23.58 -26.81 62.72
N ASN A 648 -23.48 -28.14 62.85
CA ASN A 648 -24.14 -28.87 63.94
C ASN A 648 -23.30 -28.71 65.22
N THR A 649 -23.84 -28.01 66.21
CA THR A 649 -23.18 -27.71 67.49
C THR A 649 -23.26 -28.84 68.51
N SER A 650 -23.85 -29.99 68.15
CA SER A 650 -23.81 -31.20 68.99
C SER A 650 -22.37 -31.65 69.21
N THR A 651 -22.06 -32.03 70.45
CA THR A 651 -20.77 -32.62 70.82
C THR A 651 -20.53 -33.92 70.04
N LEU A 652 -19.27 -34.24 69.75
CA LEU A 652 -18.89 -35.44 68.97
C LEU A 652 -19.35 -36.78 69.60
N ALA A 653 -19.70 -36.78 70.89
CA ALA A 653 -20.24 -37.94 71.62
C ALA A 653 -21.79 -38.05 71.57
N SER A 654 -22.48 -37.04 71.04
CA SER A 654 -23.93 -37.06 70.85
C SER A 654 -24.29 -37.80 69.56
N PRO A 655 -25.28 -38.70 69.54
CA PRO A 655 -25.79 -39.29 68.30
C PRO A 655 -26.69 -38.34 67.49
N LYS A 656 -27.00 -37.11 67.97
CA LYS A 656 -27.94 -36.20 67.30
C LYS A 656 -27.33 -35.56 66.04
N GLN A 657 -27.47 -36.26 64.92
CA GLN A 657 -27.39 -35.66 63.58
C GLN A 657 -28.52 -34.64 63.41
N THR A 658 -28.25 -33.52 62.73
CA THR A 658 -29.29 -32.57 62.32
C THR A 658 -29.71 -32.92 60.91
N ILE A 659 -30.99 -33.21 60.67
CA ILE A 659 -31.53 -33.51 59.35
C ILE A 659 -32.45 -32.37 58.91
N LEU A 660 -32.10 -31.70 57.82
CA LEU A 660 -32.91 -30.65 57.19
C LEU A 660 -33.81 -31.30 56.13
N LEU A 661 -35.13 -31.18 56.26
CA LEU A 661 -36.10 -31.72 55.32
C LEU A 661 -36.45 -30.76 54.18
N SER A 662 -36.40 -29.45 54.45
CA SER A 662 -36.63 -28.40 53.45
C SER A 662 -36.10 -27.05 53.94
N ALA A 663 -36.15 -26.04 53.07
CA ALA A 663 -36.04 -24.65 53.49
C ALA A 663 -36.96 -23.74 52.66
N LYS A 664 -37.44 -22.67 53.28
CA LYS A 664 -38.20 -21.57 52.66
C LYS A 664 -37.30 -20.34 52.62
N ALA A 665 -37.28 -19.63 51.49
CA ALA A 665 -36.62 -18.33 51.36
C ALA A 665 -37.65 -17.21 51.16
N GLU A 666 -37.37 -16.07 51.78
CA GLU A 666 -38.16 -14.85 51.74
C GLU A 666 -37.23 -13.65 51.60
N TYR A 667 -37.72 -12.52 51.10
CA TYR A 667 -36.95 -11.29 50.91
C TYR A 667 -37.70 -10.05 51.37
N ARG A 668 -36.94 -8.99 51.66
CA ARG A 668 -37.41 -7.68 52.13
C ARG A 668 -36.44 -6.61 51.64
N LEU A 669 -36.91 -5.47 51.14
CA LEU A 669 -36.05 -4.28 51.03
C LEU A 669 -36.08 -3.53 52.36
N VAL A 670 -34.94 -3.00 52.80
CA VAL A 670 -34.84 -2.22 54.05
C VAL A 670 -35.90 -1.11 54.06
N GLY A 671 -36.65 -1.00 55.17
CA GLY A 671 -37.79 -0.08 55.30
C GLY A 671 -39.13 -0.55 54.72
N ASP A 672 -39.21 -1.70 54.03
CA ASP A 672 -40.51 -2.36 53.81
C ASP A 672 -41.06 -2.88 55.16
N PRO A 673 -42.37 -2.99 55.39
CA PRO A 673 -42.89 -3.46 56.67
C PRO A 673 -42.73 -4.98 56.89
N GLU A 674 -42.76 -5.78 55.82
CA GLU A 674 -42.90 -7.25 55.87
C GLU A 674 -41.96 -7.97 54.88
N TYR A 675 -41.70 -9.26 55.16
CA TYR A 675 -41.01 -10.16 54.24
C TYR A 675 -41.98 -10.79 53.22
N ARG A 676 -41.52 -10.99 51.99
CA ARG A 676 -42.27 -11.56 50.86
C ARG A 676 -41.63 -12.86 50.39
N PRO A 677 -42.38 -13.84 49.85
CA PRO A 677 -41.79 -15.04 49.25
C PRO A 677 -40.93 -14.67 48.04
N VAL A 678 -39.84 -15.42 47.80
CA VAL A 678 -39.03 -15.31 46.57
C VAL A 678 -39.73 -16.01 45.40
N GLU A 679 -39.38 -15.65 44.16
CA GLU A 679 -39.94 -16.26 42.94
C GLU A 679 -39.44 -17.70 42.74
N SER A 680 -38.18 -17.97 43.12
CA SER A 680 -37.60 -19.31 43.15
C SER A 680 -36.47 -19.37 44.18
N PHE A 681 -36.28 -20.56 44.75
CA PHE A 681 -35.19 -20.92 45.64
C PHE A 681 -34.65 -22.29 45.25
N GLU A 682 -33.37 -22.36 44.87
CA GLU A 682 -32.70 -23.58 44.43
C GLU A 682 -31.41 -23.79 45.25
N LEU A 683 -31.13 -25.04 45.63
CA LEU A 683 -29.78 -25.41 46.06
C LEU A 683 -28.90 -25.68 44.84
N ARG A 684 -27.60 -25.44 44.98
CA ARG A 684 -26.60 -25.61 43.91
C ARG A 684 -25.66 -26.78 44.19
N ASN A 685 -24.87 -27.14 43.18
CA ASN A 685 -23.84 -28.20 43.23
C ASN A 685 -24.42 -29.58 43.63
N ASP A 686 -25.55 -29.95 43.03
CA ASP A 686 -26.28 -31.22 43.24
C ASP A 686 -26.78 -31.52 44.66
N ILE A 687 -26.63 -30.58 45.59
CA ILE A 687 -27.19 -30.63 46.94
C ILE A 687 -28.72 -30.61 46.87
N LYS A 688 -29.35 -31.57 47.54
CA LYS A 688 -30.81 -31.75 47.60
C LYS A 688 -31.21 -32.12 49.02
N PHE A 689 -32.41 -31.71 49.45
CA PHE A 689 -32.99 -32.21 50.69
C PHE A 689 -33.43 -33.69 50.54
N PRO A 690 -33.37 -34.50 51.61
CA PRO A 690 -32.95 -34.14 52.97
C PRO A 690 -31.42 -34.04 53.12
N LEU A 691 -30.96 -33.13 53.98
CA LEU A 691 -29.53 -32.92 54.27
C LEU A 691 -29.20 -33.30 55.71
N ALA A 692 -28.35 -34.30 55.90
CA ALA A 692 -27.85 -34.71 57.21
C ALA A 692 -26.52 -34.02 57.56
N ILE A 693 -26.42 -33.47 58.76
CA ILE A 693 -25.23 -32.82 59.31
C ILE A 693 -24.82 -33.56 60.59
N GLU A 694 -23.68 -34.24 60.53
CA GLU A 694 -23.10 -34.96 61.67
C GLU A 694 -22.71 -34.01 62.83
N PRO A 695 -22.72 -34.50 64.09
CA PRO A 695 -22.24 -33.75 65.25
C PRO A 695 -20.85 -33.13 65.04
N SER A 696 -20.69 -31.87 65.43
CA SER A 696 -19.45 -31.09 65.28
C SER A 696 -18.91 -30.98 63.84
N LYS A 697 -19.71 -31.30 62.80
CA LYS A 697 -19.39 -31.02 61.39
C LYS A 697 -20.10 -29.77 60.89
N ALA A 698 -19.51 -29.17 59.86
CA ALA A 698 -20.13 -28.16 59.04
C ALA A 698 -20.38 -28.67 57.61
N ILE A 699 -21.49 -28.26 57.01
CA ILE A 699 -21.79 -28.43 55.58
C ILE A 699 -21.88 -27.05 54.91
N ASP A 700 -21.35 -26.97 53.69
CA ASP A 700 -21.48 -25.80 52.83
C ASP A 700 -22.72 -25.96 51.93
N ILE A 701 -23.61 -24.97 51.98
CA ILE A 701 -24.92 -24.94 51.33
C ILE A 701 -24.93 -23.78 50.32
N PRO A 702 -24.38 -23.96 49.10
CA PRO A 702 -24.52 -23.03 48.00
C PRO A 702 -25.98 -22.98 47.51
N PHE A 703 -26.49 -21.77 47.28
CA PHE A 703 -27.88 -21.53 46.89
C PHE A 703 -28.00 -20.50 45.76
N GLU A 704 -29.16 -20.50 45.12
CA GLU A 704 -29.64 -19.44 44.24
C GLU A 704 -31.07 -19.03 44.62
N ILE A 705 -31.33 -17.73 44.53
CA ILE A 705 -32.63 -17.11 44.75
C ILE A 705 -32.95 -16.20 43.56
N LEU A 706 -34.20 -16.25 43.09
CA LEU A 706 -34.72 -15.35 42.06
C LEU A 706 -35.77 -14.40 42.67
N ILE A 707 -35.67 -13.12 42.35
CA ILE A 707 -36.59 -12.07 42.82
C ILE A 707 -37.07 -11.26 41.61
N GLY A 708 -38.38 -11.00 41.52
CA GLY A 708 -38.97 -10.21 40.43
C GLY A 708 -38.39 -8.80 40.36
N LYS A 709 -38.07 -8.31 39.15
CA LYS A 709 -37.60 -6.94 38.95
C LYS A 709 -38.74 -5.93 39.13
N PRO A 710 -38.45 -4.69 39.57
CA PRO A 710 -39.48 -3.65 39.69
C PRO A 710 -40.18 -3.40 38.35
N GLU A 711 -41.51 -3.25 38.38
CA GLU A 711 -42.36 -3.16 37.18
C GLU A 711 -41.93 -2.06 36.18
N ARG A 712 -41.44 -0.93 36.70
CA ARG A 712 -40.89 0.19 35.91
C ARG A 712 -39.71 -0.21 35.01
N VAL A 713 -38.94 -1.22 35.42
CA VAL A 713 -37.83 -1.79 34.66
C VAL A 713 -38.32 -2.81 33.62
N LEU A 714 -39.32 -3.63 33.99
CA LEU A 714 -39.95 -4.60 33.09
C LEU A 714 -40.60 -3.94 31.84
N LYS A 715 -40.95 -2.65 31.94
CA LYS A 715 -41.48 -1.82 30.84
C LYS A 715 -40.41 -1.28 29.88
N ARG A 716 -39.12 -1.63 30.05
CA ARG A 716 -38.00 -1.22 29.18
C ARG A 716 -37.57 -2.34 28.23
N ILE A 717 -36.98 -1.99 27.09
CA ILE A 717 -36.65 -2.95 25.99
C ILE A 717 -35.38 -3.78 26.29
N MET A 718 -34.43 -3.23 27.05
CA MET A 718 -33.23 -3.93 27.54
C MET A 718 -33.17 -3.86 29.07
N VAL A 719 -33.04 -5.02 29.72
CA VAL A 719 -33.25 -5.20 31.18
C VAL A 719 -32.19 -6.12 31.83
N SER A 720 -31.05 -6.33 31.17
CA SER A 720 -30.00 -7.24 31.65
C SER A 720 -29.05 -6.54 32.62
N ALA A 721 -29.11 -6.90 33.90
CA ALA A 721 -28.10 -6.49 34.88
C ALA A 721 -26.94 -7.48 34.91
N TRP A 722 -25.71 -6.99 35.12
CA TRP A 722 -24.50 -7.81 35.29
C TRP A 722 -23.73 -7.33 36.54
N ASN A 723 -23.54 -8.20 37.53
CA ASN A 723 -22.91 -7.89 38.82
C ASN A 723 -23.65 -6.87 39.72
N TYR A 724 -24.87 -6.46 39.36
CA TYR A 724 -25.78 -5.61 40.14
C TYR A 724 -27.20 -6.19 40.11
N ALA A 725 -28.12 -5.67 40.94
CA ALA A 725 -29.54 -6.00 40.89
C ALA A 725 -30.41 -4.74 40.82
N HIS A 726 -31.39 -4.72 39.91
CA HIS A 726 -32.32 -3.60 39.74
C HIS A 726 -33.17 -3.37 40.99
N VAL A 727 -33.61 -4.45 41.64
CA VAL A 727 -34.39 -4.38 42.89
C VAL A 727 -33.60 -3.72 44.04
N CYS A 728 -32.26 -3.72 43.96
CA CYS A 728 -31.34 -3.22 45.00
C CYS A 728 -30.74 -1.83 44.72
N ILE A 729 -31.07 -1.16 43.59
CA ILE A 729 -30.42 0.12 43.20
C ILE A 729 -30.63 1.22 44.26
N ARG A 730 -31.80 1.24 44.92
CA ARG A 730 -32.19 2.31 45.86
C ARG A 730 -32.06 1.95 47.34
N ARG A 731 -32.26 0.68 47.71
CA ARG A 731 -32.29 0.20 49.11
C ARG A 731 -31.62 -1.17 49.22
N PRO A 732 -30.94 -1.50 50.34
CA PRO A 732 -30.42 -2.85 50.56
C PRO A 732 -31.53 -3.91 50.60
N LEU A 733 -31.15 -5.13 50.26
CA LEU A 733 -32.01 -6.31 50.25
C LEU A 733 -31.60 -7.24 51.40
N ARG A 734 -32.55 -7.64 52.25
CA ARG A 734 -32.37 -8.72 53.22
C ARG A 734 -33.10 -9.98 52.73
N ILE A 735 -32.39 -11.10 52.75
CA ILE A 735 -32.90 -12.44 52.44
C ILE A 735 -32.98 -13.22 53.74
N ARG A 736 -34.16 -13.72 54.07
CA ARG A 736 -34.41 -14.61 55.21
C ARG A 736 -34.61 -16.03 54.70
N VAL A 737 -33.86 -16.99 55.24
CA VAL A 737 -34.06 -18.42 55.01
C VAL A 737 -34.49 -19.09 56.32
N THR A 738 -35.50 -19.95 56.26
CA THR A 738 -35.90 -20.83 57.36
C THR A 738 -35.76 -22.27 56.91
N PHE A 739 -34.84 -23.01 57.54
CA PHE A 739 -34.68 -24.45 57.40
C PHE A 739 -35.65 -25.17 58.34
N PHE A 740 -36.22 -26.29 57.88
CA PHE A 740 -37.13 -27.14 58.66
C PHE A 740 -36.47 -28.49 58.94
N GLY A 741 -36.44 -28.87 60.22
CA GLY A 741 -35.95 -30.17 60.71
C GLY A 741 -37.01 -31.28 60.64
N LEU A 742 -36.67 -32.43 61.20
CA LEU A 742 -37.55 -33.62 61.17
C LEU A 742 -38.75 -33.52 62.12
N ASP A 743 -38.54 -33.00 63.34
CA ASP A 743 -39.56 -32.90 64.39
C ASP A 743 -40.32 -31.55 64.38
N GLY A 744 -40.38 -30.87 63.22
CA GLY A 744 -40.93 -29.51 63.11
C GLY A 744 -40.01 -28.40 63.67
N GLU A 745 -38.81 -28.77 64.14
CA GLU A 745 -37.69 -27.87 64.47
C GLU A 745 -37.41 -26.88 63.33
N THR A 746 -36.98 -25.65 63.65
CA THR A 746 -36.64 -24.64 62.63
C THR A 746 -35.37 -23.87 62.96
N CYS A 747 -34.56 -23.55 61.94
CA CYS A 747 -33.46 -22.59 62.07
C CYS A 747 -33.59 -21.50 60.99
N THR A 748 -33.64 -20.25 61.42
CA THR A 748 -33.80 -19.08 60.56
C THR A 748 -32.53 -18.25 60.52
N HIS A 749 -32.10 -17.82 59.34
CA HIS A 749 -30.93 -16.98 59.12
C HIS A 749 -31.27 -15.81 58.18
N VAL A 750 -30.60 -14.67 58.38
CA VAL A 750 -30.76 -13.48 57.53
C VAL A 750 -29.41 -13.10 56.92
N GLN A 751 -29.40 -12.86 55.61
CA GLN A 751 -28.23 -12.40 54.87
C GLN A 751 -28.59 -11.20 54.01
N GLU A 752 -27.75 -10.16 54.05
CA GLU A 752 -27.99 -8.91 53.36
C GLU A 752 -27.13 -8.75 52.10
N TYR A 753 -27.73 -8.13 51.08
CA TYR A 753 -27.05 -7.61 49.91
C TYR A 753 -27.20 -6.09 49.88
N VAL A 754 -26.09 -5.39 50.10
CA VAL A 754 -25.95 -3.97 49.76
C VAL A 754 -25.33 -3.89 48.36
N GLN A 755 -25.92 -3.11 47.47
CA GLN A 755 -25.45 -2.97 46.09
C GLN A 755 -23.99 -2.45 46.03
N PRO A 756 -23.01 -3.25 45.54
CA PRO A 756 -21.64 -2.78 45.34
C PRO A 756 -21.56 -1.72 44.24
N ARG A 757 -20.44 -1.01 44.16
CA ARG A 757 -20.20 0.08 43.20
C ARG A 757 -20.57 -0.33 41.77
N CYS A 758 -21.31 0.52 41.05
CA CYS A 758 -21.71 0.29 39.66
C CYS A 758 -20.55 0.57 38.67
N TYR A 759 -19.49 -0.25 38.75
CA TYR A 759 -18.24 -0.10 38.01
C TYR A 759 -18.40 0.03 36.49
N TRP A 760 -19.44 -0.59 35.90
CA TRP A 760 -19.63 -0.66 34.46
C TRP A 760 -20.24 0.62 33.85
N SER A 761 -20.95 1.41 34.64
CA SER A 761 -21.57 2.67 34.19
C SER A 761 -20.83 3.92 34.70
N CYS A 762 -20.33 3.89 35.94
CA CYS A 762 -19.76 5.08 36.60
C CYS A 762 -18.24 5.21 36.40
N SER A 763 -17.77 5.34 35.15
CA SER A 763 -16.36 5.66 34.86
C SER A 763 -16.01 7.09 35.33
N PRO A 764 -14.90 7.30 36.08
CA PRO A 764 -14.49 8.64 36.51
C PRO A 764 -13.92 9.48 35.35
N PRO A 765 -13.91 10.82 35.46
CA PRO A 765 -13.21 11.69 34.52
C PRO A 765 -11.70 11.44 34.54
N LYS A 766 -11.04 11.69 33.41
CA LYS A 766 -9.59 11.56 33.21
C LYS A 766 -8.91 12.92 33.27
N GLU A 767 -7.59 12.91 33.46
CA GLU A 767 -6.74 14.10 33.56
C GLU A 767 -6.82 15.05 32.34
N ASN A 768 -7.11 14.51 31.15
CA ASN A 768 -7.28 15.29 29.91
C ASN A 768 -8.76 15.63 29.56
N ASP A 769 -9.71 15.26 30.42
CA ASP A 769 -11.14 15.53 30.22
C ASP A 769 -11.47 16.94 30.75
N VAL A 770 -11.48 17.94 29.86
CA VAL A 770 -11.87 19.33 30.20
C VAL A 770 -13.37 19.52 30.44
N GLY A 771 -14.18 18.52 30.10
CA GLY A 771 -15.59 18.45 30.46
C GLY A 771 -16.04 17.01 30.71
N TYR A 772 -16.86 16.81 31.73
CA TYR A 772 -17.47 15.53 32.07
C TYR A 772 -18.91 15.82 32.52
N PHE A 773 -19.88 15.41 31.70
CA PHE A 773 -21.30 15.68 31.91
C PHE A 773 -22.07 14.37 31.84
N PHE A 774 -22.99 14.13 32.76
CA PHE A 774 -23.70 12.85 32.85
C PHE A 774 -25.16 13.01 33.29
N VAL A 775 -25.99 12.03 32.94
CA VAL A 775 -27.36 11.82 33.45
C VAL A 775 -27.53 10.35 33.79
N ASP A 776 -28.33 10.06 34.82
CA ASP A 776 -28.44 8.73 35.41
C ASP A 776 -29.86 8.18 35.32
N ASP A 777 -30.04 6.99 34.74
CA ASP A 777 -31.29 6.23 34.80
C ASP A 777 -31.25 5.29 36.03
N LEU A 778 -31.95 5.68 37.11
CA LEU A 778 -32.13 4.87 38.32
C LEU A 778 -32.97 3.60 38.12
N ASP A 779 -33.74 3.49 37.03
CA ASP A 779 -34.50 2.28 36.71
C ASP A 779 -33.61 1.25 36.03
N LEU A 780 -32.59 1.68 35.27
CA LEU A 780 -31.64 0.84 34.52
C LEU A 780 -30.23 0.74 35.13
N GLY A 781 -29.96 1.38 36.27
CA GLY A 781 -28.62 1.38 36.89
C GLY A 781 -27.51 2.01 36.01
N THR A 782 -27.92 2.78 35.00
CA THR A 782 -27.09 3.17 33.86
C THR A 782 -26.83 4.67 33.87
N ARG A 783 -25.55 5.04 33.83
CA ARG A 783 -25.06 6.39 33.61
C ARG A 783 -24.81 6.58 32.12
N TYR A 784 -25.39 7.63 31.56
CA TYR A 784 -25.02 8.14 30.25
C TYR A 784 -24.12 9.36 30.44
N MET A 785 -23.08 9.49 29.62
CA MET A 785 -22.10 10.57 29.78
C MET A 785 -21.59 11.10 28.43
N VAL A 786 -21.24 12.38 28.44
CA VAL A 786 -20.49 13.06 27.39
C VAL A 786 -19.21 13.58 28.02
N THR A 787 -18.05 13.15 27.52
CA THR A 787 -16.76 13.74 27.88
C THR A 787 -16.23 14.64 26.76
N VAL A 788 -15.61 15.75 27.16
CA VAL A 788 -14.97 16.72 26.28
C VAL A 788 -13.49 16.70 26.63
N THR A 789 -12.63 16.37 25.67
CA THR A 789 -11.20 16.15 25.91
C THR A 789 -10.35 17.16 25.17
N SER A 790 -9.43 17.82 25.85
CA SER A 790 -8.43 18.67 25.20
C SER A 790 -7.32 17.80 24.60
N ASN A 791 -6.82 18.19 23.43
CA ASN A 791 -5.59 17.65 22.88
C ASN A 791 -4.47 18.72 22.95
N PRO A 792 -3.76 18.86 24.09
CA PRO A 792 -2.80 19.95 24.31
C PRO A 792 -1.55 19.88 23.44
N SER A 793 -1.35 18.79 22.69
CA SER A 793 -0.34 18.71 21.63
C SER A 793 -0.96 18.12 20.36
N PRO A 794 -1.39 18.95 19.39
CA PRO A 794 -1.74 18.50 18.05
C PRO A 794 -0.47 18.06 17.30
N SER A 795 0.05 16.89 17.67
CA SER A 795 1.10 16.20 16.92
C SER A 795 0.65 16.03 15.46
N ARG A 796 1.60 15.92 14.52
CA ARG A 796 1.32 15.83 13.07
C ARG A 796 0.35 14.71 12.64
N LYS A 797 0.03 13.75 13.53
CA LYS A 797 -0.95 12.67 13.32
C LYS A 797 -2.38 12.99 13.80
N HIS A 798 -2.58 14.04 14.60
CA HIS A 798 -3.82 14.31 15.34
C HIS A 798 -4.19 15.80 15.29
N ASN A 799 -4.57 16.28 14.10
CA ASN A 799 -4.94 17.67 13.81
C ASN A 799 -6.33 18.07 14.39
N HIS A 800 -6.52 17.90 15.70
CA HIS A 800 -7.72 18.31 16.42
C HIS A 800 -7.36 18.95 17.76
N VAL A 801 -8.11 19.98 18.14
CA VAL A 801 -7.95 20.78 19.37
C VAL A 801 -8.77 20.16 20.51
N VAL A 802 -9.97 19.69 20.18
CA VAL A 802 -10.94 19.12 21.12
C VAL A 802 -11.60 17.87 20.52
N SER A 803 -12.01 16.92 21.37
CA SER A 803 -12.92 15.84 20.98
C SER A 803 -14.08 15.68 21.96
N PHE A 804 -15.25 15.34 21.44
CA PHE A 804 -16.48 15.04 22.18
C PHE A 804 -16.75 13.55 22.08
N ARG A 805 -16.97 12.89 23.21
CA ARG A 805 -17.26 11.46 23.29
C ARG A 805 -18.56 11.23 24.05
N GLY A 806 -19.63 10.89 23.33
CA GLY A 806 -20.79 10.21 23.93
C GLY A 806 -20.55 8.71 24.01
N THR A 807 -21.59 7.94 24.34
CA THR A 807 -21.53 6.46 24.44
C THR A 807 -20.98 5.81 23.17
N ASP A 808 -21.53 6.17 22.00
CA ASP A 808 -21.26 5.47 20.72
C ASP A 808 -20.62 6.37 19.64
N ILE A 809 -20.53 7.69 19.89
CA ILE A 809 -20.05 8.68 18.92
C ILE A 809 -18.85 9.44 19.48
N THR A 810 -17.77 9.55 18.68
CA THR A 810 -16.63 10.43 18.95
C THR A 810 -16.48 11.47 17.83
N SER A 811 -16.75 12.73 18.14
CA SER A 811 -16.58 13.87 17.22
C SER A 811 -15.28 14.63 17.55
N LYS A 812 -14.62 15.22 16.54
CA LYS A 812 -13.35 15.93 16.69
C LYS A 812 -13.40 17.25 15.93
N LEU A 813 -12.85 18.32 16.51
CA LEU A 813 -12.75 19.64 15.85
C LEU A 813 -11.28 20.07 15.76
N SER A 814 -10.84 20.43 14.57
CA SER A 814 -9.60 21.14 14.29
C SER A 814 -9.74 22.64 14.56
N ALA A 815 -8.62 23.39 14.59
CA ALA A 815 -8.67 24.85 14.68
C ALA A 815 -9.47 25.45 13.51
N ASN A 816 -9.37 24.86 12.32
CA ASN A 816 -10.09 25.29 11.12
C ASN A 816 -11.62 25.16 11.25
N ASP A 817 -12.09 24.10 11.91
CA ASP A 817 -13.52 23.91 12.21
C ASP A 817 -14.02 24.96 13.22
N LEU A 818 -13.17 25.35 14.18
CA LEU A 818 -13.46 26.45 15.10
C LEU A 818 -13.45 27.80 14.38
N HIS A 819 -12.59 28.02 13.37
CA HIS A 819 -12.63 29.22 12.53
C HIS A 819 -13.92 29.29 11.69
N ARG A 820 -14.38 28.16 11.14
CA ARG A 820 -15.69 28.05 10.46
C ARG A 820 -16.84 28.45 11.38
N VAL A 821 -16.81 28.02 12.64
CA VAL A 821 -17.80 28.39 13.66
C VAL A 821 -17.76 29.89 13.96
N VAL A 822 -16.57 30.48 14.19
CA VAL A 822 -16.42 31.92 14.43
C VAL A 822 -16.90 32.75 13.24
N TYR A 823 -16.53 32.38 12.02
CA TYR A 823 -16.93 33.10 10.81
C TYR A 823 -18.45 33.07 10.59
N ARG A 824 -19.08 31.91 10.80
CA ARG A 824 -20.54 31.76 10.72
C ARG A 824 -21.25 32.55 11.83
N ALA A 825 -20.68 32.61 13.04
CA ALA A 825 -21.13 33.45 14.14
C ALA A 825 -21.06 34.96 13.81
N GLU A 826 -19.90 35.43 13.32
CA GLU A 826 -19.66 36.82 12.95
C GLU A 826 -20.58 37.29 11.81
N ARG A 827 -20.77 36.46 10.77
CA ARG A 827 -21.70 36.76 9.66
C ARG A 827 -23.18 36.74 10.06
N ALA A 828 -23.57 35.95 11.06
CA ALA A 828 -24.97 35.85 11.50
C ALA A 828 -25.31 36.75 12.71
N GLY A 829 -24.31 37.34 13.37
CA GLY A 829 -24.49 38.15 14.59
C GLY A 829 -24.89 37.34 15.82
N VAL A 830 -24.60 36.03 15.84
CA VAL A 830 -24.97 35.11 16.94
C VAL A 830 -23.74 34.58 17.66
N THR A 831 -23.84 34.39 18.98
CA THR A 831 -22.71 33.97 19.83
C THR A 831 -22.84 32.56 20.42
N GLU A 832 -24.06 32.01 20.46
CA GLU A 832 -24.31 30.59 20.77
C GLU A 832 -24.58 29.86 19.44
N VAL A 833 -23.65 29.01 18.99
CA VAL A 833 -23.73 28.31 17.70
C VAL A 833 -23.93 26.82 17.92
N ASP A 834 -25.04 26.27 17.44
CA ASP A 834 -25.27 24.82 17.39
C ASP A 834 -24.26 24.16 16.44
N LEU A 835 -23.43 23.27 17.00
CA LEU A 835 -22.41 22.55 16.23
C LEU A 835 -23.00 21.34 15.48
N LYS A 836 -24.26 20.99 15.73
CA LYS A 836 -24.93 19.76 15.27
C LYS A 836 -24.20 18.49 15.68
N LEU A 837 -23.41 18.58 16.75
CA LEU A 837 -22.75 17.45 17.41
C LEU A 837 -23.66 16.94 18.53
N GLY A 838 -23.95 15.65 18.49
CA GLY A 838 -24.88 15.04 19.43
C GLY A 838 -25.31 13.63 19.03
N CYS A 839 -26.26 13.09 19.79
CA CYS A 839 -27.06 11.94 19.42
C CYS A 839 -28.44 12.10 20.05
N THR A 840 -29.51 11.70 19.34
CA THR A 840 -30.84 11.55 19.92
C THR A 840 -31.31 10.12 19.65
N ASP A 841 -31.08 9.26 20.63
CA ASP A 841 -31.59 7.89 20.70
C ASP A 841 -32.89 7.87 21.53
N ALA A 842 -33.61 6.74 21.56
CA ALA A 842 -34.87 6.60 22.28
C ALA A 842 -34.77 6.79 23.81
N ALA A 843 -33.58 6.60 24.41
CA ALA A 843 -33.34 6.86 25.83
C ALA A 843 -32.79 8.26 26.12
N ILE A 844 -31.91 8.78 25.26
CA ILE A 844 -31.03 9.92 25.53
C ILE A 844 -31.01 10.91 24.37
N SER A 845 -30.99 12.21 24.67
CA SER A 845 -30.54 13.24 23.75
C SER A 845 -29.30 13.95 24.31
N TRP A 846 -28.35 14.33 23.46
CA TRP A 846 -27.31 15.29 23.81
C TRP A 846 -26.97 16.18 22.64
N THR A 847 -26.57 17.43 22.93
CA THR A 847 -26.30 18.47 21.94
C THR A 847 -25.22 19.41 22.45
N VAL A 848 -24.39 19.93 21.54
CA VAL A 848 -23.28 20.84 21.86
C VAL A 848 -23.39 22.14 21.08
N TRP A 849 -23.33 23.26 21.80
CA TRP A 849 -23.16 24.59 21.22
C TRP A 849 -21.75 25.10 21.51
N ALA A 850 -21.13 25.72 20.52
CA ALA A 850 -19.95 26.55 20.73
C ALA A 850 -20.38 27.93 21.22
N LEU A 851 -19.66 28.41 22.24
CA LEU A 851 -19.76 29.78 22.73
C LEU A 851 -18.65 30.60 22.07
N VAL A 852 -19.05 31.60 21.29
CA VAL A 852 -18.17 32.42 20.46
C VAL A 852 -18.03 33.82 21.07
N ASP A 853 -16.78 34.22 21.30
CA ASP A 853 -16.39 35.59 21.57
C ASP A 853 -16.09 36.28 20.23
N LEU A 854 -16.87 37.30 19.88
CA LEU A 854 -16.72 38.08 18.65
C LEU A 854 -15.69 39.22 18.77
N SER A 855 -15.38 39.67 19.99
CA SER A 855 -14.28 40.62 20.25
C SER A 855 -12.93 39.94 20.00
N CYS A 856 -12.77 38.73 20.55
CA CYS A 856 -11.57 37.91 20.43
C CYS A 856 -11.56 37.00 19.18
N ARG A 857 -12.66 36.96 18.40
CA ARG A 857 -12.87 36.07 17.24
C ARG A 857 -12.50 34.61 17.52
N ARG A 858 -13.05 34.04 18.61
CA ARG A 858 -12.76 32.66 19.00
C ARG A 858 -13.91 31.92 19.65
N VAL A 859 -13.96 30.61 19.44
CA VAL A 859 -14.69 29.70 20.33
C VAL A 859 -13.93 29.67 21.65
N TYR A 860 -14.57 30.06 22.75
CA TYR A 860 -13.95 30.05 24.08
C TYR A 860 -14.36 28.85 24.93
N GLY A 861 -15.51 28.25 24.64
CA GLY A 861 -15.96 27.04 25.29
C GLY A 861 -17.14 26.39 24.59
N PHE A 862 -17.56 25.27 25.15
CA PHE A 862 -18.63 24.42 24.64
C PHE A 862 -19.67 24.19 25.72
N LYS A 863 -20.90 24.60 25.44
CA LYS A 863 -22.07 24.30 26.25
C LYS A 863 -22.61 22.93 25.82
N VAL A 864 -22.69 22.00 26.75
CA VAL A 864 -23.19 20.65 26.52
C VAL A 864 -24.50 20.49 27.28
N MET A 865 -25.58 20.14 26.57
CA MET A 865 -26.84 19.69 27.17
C MET A 865 -26.98 18.19 26.96
N LEU A 866 -27.46 17.51 27.99
CA LEU A 866 -27.63 16.07 28.06
C LEU A 866 -28.97 15.79 28.74
N GLU A 867 -29.84 15.03 28.10
CA GLU A 867 -31.22 14.76 28.54
C GLU A 867 -31.50 13.26 28.59
N LEU A 868 -32.12 12.81 29.69
CA LEU A 868 -32.72 11.48 29.79
C LEU A 868 -34.23 11.56 29.52
N GLY A 869 -34.72 10.73 28.61
CA GLY A 869 -36.13 10.71 28.19
C GLY A 869 -36.41 11.57 26.96
N SER A 870 -35.54 11.54 25.95
CA SER A 870 -35.72 12.18 24.64
C SER A 870 -37.13 11.98 24.04
N MET A 871 -37.64 10.75 24.06
CA MET A 871 -38.95 10.32 23.51
C MET A 871 -40.16 10.65 24.40
N PHE A 872 -39.95 11.21 25.59
CA PHE A 872 -41.01 11.54 26.54
C PHE A 872 -41.31 13.04 26.52
N ALA A 873 -42.58 13.41 26.71
CA ALA A 873 -43.01 14.81 26.73
C ALA A 873 -42.41 15.62 27.89
N GLU A 874 -42.01 14.94 28.98
CA GLU A 874 -41.33 15.51 30.13
C GLU A 874 -40.03 14.72 30.39
N LYS A 875 -38.93 15.43 30.68
CA LYS A 875 -37.60 14.83 30.84
C LYS A 875 -37.42 14.24 32.24
N LEU A 876 -36.70 13.12 32.35
CA LEU A 876 -36.49 12.40 33.62
C LEU A 876 -35.24 12.88 34.39
N SER A 877 -34.23 13.31 33.64
CA SER A 877 -33.02 13.96 34.14
C SER A 877 -32.46 14.83 33.04
N ALA A 878 -31.78 15.91 33.40
CA ALA A 878 -31.03 16.72 32.45
C ALA A 878 -29.78 17.31 33.11
N THR A 879 -28.72 17.50 32.34
CA THR A 879 -27.48 18.14 32.75
C THR A 879 -27.07 19.16 31.69
N VAL A 880 -26.82 20.39 32.12
CA VAL A 880 -26.16 21.43 31.32
C VAL A 880 -24.85 21.80 31.98
N GLY A 881 -23.76 21.76 31.21
CA GLY A 881 -22.44 22.13 31.69
C GLY A 881 -21.56 22.70 30.58
N TYR A 882 -20.39 23.20 30.97
CA TYR A 882 -19.52 23.99 30.12
C TYR A 882 -18.10 23.42 30.15
N ALA A 883 -17.51 23.21 28.98
CA ALA A 883 -16.13 22.79 28.82
C ALA A 883 -15.32 23.92 28.17
N PRO A 884 -14.17 24.34 28.72
CA PRO A 884 -13.32 25.34 28.08
C PRO A 884 -12.77 24.82 26.76
N CYS A 885 -12.70 25.68 25.75
CA CYS A 885 -11.94 25.40 24.53
C CYS A 885 -10.46 25.64 24.81
N PRO A 886 -9.55 24.70 24.50
CA PRO A 886 -8.12 24.97 24.53
C PRO A 886 -7.76 26.16 23.63
N LEU A 887 -6.73 26.92 24.01
CA LEU A 887 -6.24 28.02 23.19
C LEU A 887 -5.70 27.49 21.85
N TYR A 888 -6.05 28.20 20.79
CA TYR A 888 -5.62 27.96 19.42
C TYR A 888 -5.33 29.31 18.74
N GLY A 889 -4.47 29.29 17.72
CA GLY A 889 -4.00 30.47 16.96
C GLY A 889 -2.49 30.69 17.03
N GLY A 890 -1.84 30.26 18.11
CA GLY A 890 -0.42 30.48 18.39
C GLY A 890 -0.23 31.13 19.77
N ASP A 891 1.02 31.36 20.16
CA ASP A 891 1.37 31.98 21.45
C ASP A 891 1.46 33.52 21.35
N ASP A 892 1.91 34.05 20.21
CA ASP A 892 2.11 35.48 19.94
C ASP A 892 0.81 36.18 19.45
N LEU A 893 -0.29 36.05 20.20
CA LEU A 893 -1.57 36.69 19.85
C LEU A 893 -1.79 38.00 20.62
N ASP A 894 -2.19 39.06 19.89
CA ASP A 894 -2.65 40.33 20.49
C ASP A 894 -3.84 40.08 21.44
N THR A 895 -3.90 40.86 22.53
CA THR A 895 -4.94 40.71 23.56
C THR A 895 -6.15 41.62 23.34
N ARG A 896 -7.35 41.13 23.66
CA ARG A 896 -8.62 41.87 23.58
C ARG A 896 -9.55 41.58 24.76
N PRO A 897 -10.44 42.53 25.13
CA PRO A 897 -11.41 42.32 26.20
C PRO A 897 -12.44 41.26 25.81
N ILE A 898 -12.74 40.35 26.75
CA ILE A 898 -13.74 39.28 26.55
C ILE A 898 -15.13 39.85 26.23
N GLN A 899 -15.77 39.31 25.19
CA GLN A 899 -17.21 39.37 24.94
C GLN A 899 -17.82 37.98 25.12
N TYR A 900 -18.41 37.73 26.29
CA TYR A 900 -19.15 36.49 26.55
C TYR A 900 -20.36 36.34 25.62
N ALA A 901 -20.71 35.09 25.30
CA ALA A 901 -21.84 34.77 24.46
C ALA A 901 -23.18 35.08 25.16
N VAL A 902 -24.12 35.64 24.41
CA VAL A 902 -25.54 35.59 24.73
C VAL A 902 -26.02 34.17 24.47
N GLU A 903 -26.56 33.52 25.51
CA GLU A 903 -27.15 32.19 25.45
C GLU A 903 -28.67 32.28 25.34
N HIS A 904 -29.27 31.42 24.52
CA HIS A 904 -30.71 31.35 24.30
C HIS A 904 -31.30 30.02 24.79
N ASN A 905 -30.55 28.92 24.70
CA ASN A 905 -31.05 27.60 25.07
C ASN A 905 -31.00 27.36 26.59
N THR A 906 -32.15 27.45 27.26
CA THR A 906 -32.29 27.22 28.70
C THR A 906 -32.38 25.73 29.06
N MET A 907 -32.08 25.40 30.32
CA MET A 907 -32.30 24.06 30.90
C MET A 907 -33.75 23.57 30.66
N PRO A 908 -33.97 22.32 30.23
CA PRO A 908 -35.31 21.77 30.06
C PRO A 908 -36.01 21.58 31.40
N LYS A 909 -37.35 21.52 31.38
CA LYS A 909 -38.13 21.14 32.56
C LYS A 909 -38.01 19.63 32.78
N VAL A 910 -37.46 19.27 33.94
CA VAL A 910 -37.36 17.87 34.42
C VAL A 910 -38.52 17.59 35.36
N GLN A 911 -39.24 16.50 35.12
CA GLN A 911 -40.25 15.99 36.04
C GLN A 911 -39.58 15.06 37.05
N ILE A 912 -39.45 15.51 38.29
CA ILE A 912 -39.12 14.63 39.42
C ILE A 912 -40.33 13.72 39.63
N ARG A 913 -40.13 12.40 39.60
CA ARG A 913 -41.21 11.42 39.78
C ARG A 913 -41.54 11.23 41.25
N ASP A 914 -42.82 11.03 41.55
CA ASP A 914 -43.26 10.56 42.86
C ASP A 914 -42.50 9.28 43.26
N GLY A 915 -41.83 9.32 44.41
CA GLY A 915 -41.01 8.20 44.90
C GLY A 915 -39.53 8.21 44.48
N ASP A 916 -39.07 9.19 43.69
CA ASP A 916 -37.63 9.46 43.53
C ASP A 916 -37.07 10.28 44.71
N GLU A 917 -37.91 11.04 45.42
CA GLU A 917 -37.59 11.72 46.69
C GLU A 917 -37.85 10.86 47.94
N ALA A 918 -38.41 9.66 47.80
CA ALA A 918 -38.72 8.81 48.94
C ALA A 918 -37.45 8.40 49.71
N GLU A 919 -37.43 8.64 51.02
CA GLU A 919 -36.28 8.39 51.88
C GLU A 919 -35.73 6.97 51.66
N THR A 920 -34.51 6.89 51.10
CA THR A 920 -33.80 5.62 50.97
C THR A 920 -33.38 5.18 52.36
N ALA A 921 -34.22 4.41 53.04
CA ALA A 921 -33.91 3.80 54.33
C ALA A 921 -32.59 3.03 54.22
N GLU A 922 -31.53 3.57 54.84
CA GLU A 922 -30.16 3.07 54.69
C GLU A 922 -29.89 1.88 55.61
N ASP A 923 -30.66 1.79 56.70
CA ASP A 923 -30.79 0.60 57.54
C ASP A 923 -32.13 0.63 58.30
N ASP A 924 -32.52 -0.50 58.90
CA ASP A 924 -33.64 -0.58 59.85
C ASP A 924 -33.34 -1.60 60.97
N ALA A 925 -34.10 -1.55 62.07
CA ALA A 925 -33.89 -2.42 63.25
C ALA A 925 -34.72 -3.72 63.24
N PHE A 926 -35.40 -4.06 62.13
CA PHE A 926 -36.44 -5.11 62.13
C PHE A 926 -35.91 -6.53 62.39
N ASP A 927 -34.66 -6.81 62.00
CA ASP A 927 -34.03 -8.12 62.18
C ASP A 927 -33.10 -8.15 63.43
N ASP A 928 -33.10 -7.11 64.26
CA ASP A 928 -32.03 -6.83 65.23
C ASP A 928 -32.29 -7.35 66.66
N GLU A 929 -33.55 -7.67 67.03
CA GLU A 929 -33.91 -7.97 68.42
C GLU A 929 -33.27 -9.26 68.98
N ASP A 930 -32.28 -9.04 69.86
CA ASP A 930 -32.11 -9.58 71.21
C ASP A 930 -32.14 -11.09 71.54
N GLU A 931 -31.57 -11.39 72.71
CA GLU A 931 -31.46 -12.71 73.32
C GLU A 931 -32.79 -13.13 73.96
N PRO A 932 -33.12 -14.44 74.04
CA PRO A 932 -34.27 -14.90 74.82
C PRO A 932 -34.11 -14.47 76.29
N GLU A 933 -35.21 -14.04 76.91
CA GLU A 933 -35.22 -13.57 78.30
C GLU A 933 -34.53 -14.57 79.23
N LYS A 934 -33.66 -14.05 80.09
CA LYS A 934 -33.01 -14.86 81.13
C LYS A 934 -34.05 -15.30 82.15
N VAL A 935 -34.47 -16.55 82.04
CA VAL A 935 -35.21 -17.24 83.11
C VAL A 935 -34.33 -17.25 84.36
N ASP A 936 -34.76 -16.56 85.42
CA ASP A 936 -34.05 -16.50 86.68
C ASP A 936 -33.93 -17.89 87.32
N THR A 937 -32.71 -18.40 87.50
CA THR A 937 -32.44 -19.51 88.44
C THR A 937 -30.98 -19.54 88.92
N VAL A 938 -30.71 -18.73 89.95
CA VAL A 938 -29.81 -18.96 91.11
C VAL A 938 -28.74 -20.08 91.01
N SER A 939 -27.47 -19.68 91.06
CA SER A 939 -26.26 -20.33 91.67
C SER A 939 -25.92 -21.82 91.37
N GLU A 940 -24.67 -22.30 91.49
CA GLU A 940 -23.47 -21.74 92.13
C GLU A 940 -22.13 -22.16 91.48
N SER A 941 -21.05 -21.53 91.95
CA SER A 941 -19.63 -21.57 91.54
C SER A 941 -18.93 -22.92 91.25
N VAL A 942 -17.93 -22.85 90.37
CA VAL A 942 -16.55 -23.35 90.64
C VAL A 942 -15.52 -22.31 90.13
N GLN A 943 -14.42 -22.11 90.85
CA GLN A 943 -13.28 -21.23 90.50
C GLN A 943 -12.01 -22.02 90.12
N MET A 944 -10.94 -21.28 89.78
CA MET A 944 -9.55 -21.72 89.52
C MET A 944 -9.23 -22.16 88.07
N LEU A 945 -8.02 -21.96 87.54
CA LEU A 945 -6.81 -21.28 88.07
C LEU A 945 -6.03 -20.64 86.92
N ALA A 946 -5.25 -19.59 87.21
CA ALA A 946 -4.29 -19.01 86.25
C ALA A 946 -2.85 -19.36 86.63
N ILE A 947 -2.09 -19.93 85.70
CA ILE A 947 -0.63 -20.07 85.76
C ILE A 947 -0.06 -19.59 84.43
N LYS A 948 1.09 -18.89 84.49
CA LYS A 948 1.81 -18.38 83.32
C LYS A 948 2.87 -19.39 82.87
N ASP A 949 3.11 -19.48 81.56
CA ASP A 949 4.40 -19.17 80.91
C ASP A 949 4.55 -19.90 79.55
N ALA A 950 4.72 -19.14 78.47
CA ALA A 950 5.50 -19.49 77.27
C ALA A 950 5.52 -18.34 76.23
N VAL A 951 6.66 -17.66 76.16
CA VAL A 951 7.29 -16.86 75.07
C VAL A 951 6.55 -16.76 73.70
N PRO A 952 6.46 -15.56 73.09
CA PRO A 952 5.74 -15.32 71.82
C PRO A 952 6.54 -15.67 70.56
N VAL A 953 5.81 -15.91 69.45
CA VAL A 953 6.32 -15.92 68.07
C VAL A 953 5.51 -14.93 67.22
N THR A 954 6.17 -13.91 66.66
CA THR A 954 5.56 -12.90 65.78
C THR A 954 6.11 -12.96 64.35
N PRO A 955 5.29 -12.79 63.29
CA PRO A 955 5.68 -13.06 61.91
C PRO A 955 6.11 -11.83 61.08
N ALA A 956 7.11 -12.03 60.22
CA ALA A 956 7.49 -11.22 59.04
C ALA A 956 8.42 -12.09 58.15
N VAL A 957 8.74 -11.86 56.86
CA VAL A 957 8.60 -10.74 55.91
C VAL A 957 8.14 -11.30 54.53
N VAL A 958 7.81 -10.45 53.55
CA VAL A 958 7.36 -10.79 52.19
C VAL A 958 8.28 -10.21 51.09
N ARG A 959 8.40 -10.92 49.95
CA ARG A 959 8.87 -10.53 48.58
C ARG A 959 10.38 -10.42 48.24
N ALA A 960 10.65 -10.79 46.97
CA ALA A 960 11.65 -10.23 46.03
C ALA A 960 13.16 -10.49 46.28
N ALA A 961 14.04 -10.57 45.26
CA ALA A 961 13.88 -10.78 43.80
C ALA A 961 15.20 -11.25 43.15
N GLU A 962 15.20 -11.32 41.82
CA GLU A 962 16.16 -11.83 40.82
C GLU A 962 17.68 -11.51 40.94
N ALA A 963 18.43 -12.35 40.22
CA ALA A 963 19.70 -12.09 39.50
C ALA A 963 21.07 -12.03 40.25
N SER A 964 21.97 -12.95 39.88
CA SER A 964 23.18 -12.68 39.05
C SER A 964 24.51 -13.36 39.48
N ASN A 965 25.25 -13.81 38.47
CA ASN A 965 26.73 -13.87 38.32
C ASN A 965 27.67 -14.83 39.10
N THR A 966 28.24 -15.77 38.31
CA THR A 966 29.69 -16.06 38.09
C THR A 966 30.67 -16.32 39.23
N GLU A 967 31.27 -17.51 39.18
CA GLU A 967 32.72 -17.75 39.37
C GLU A 967 33.27 -18.29 38.01
N SER A 968 34.45 -17.89 37.50
CA SER A 968 35.83 -18.05 38.00
C SER A 968 36.28 -19.54 38.02
N ARG A 969 37.51 -19.93 37.63
CA ARG A 969 38.79 -19.20 37.65
C ARG A 969 39.91 -19.91 36.84
N GLU A 970 40.84 -19.15 36.21
CA GLU A 970 42.29 -19.47 35.97
C GLU A 970 42.69 -20.68 35.04
N VAL A 971 43.91 -20.81 34.44
CA VAL A 971 45.17 -20.02 34.47
C VAL A 971 46.03 -20.14 33.17
N LYS A 972 46.73 -19.05 32.76
CA LYS A 972 47.94 -18.93 31.84
C LYS A 972 47.85 -19.57 30.42
N GLY A 973 48.58 -19.13 29.37
CA GLY A 973 49.78 -18.27 29.22
C GLY A 973 51.03 -19.13 28.93
N THR A 974 51.87 -18.94 27.89
CA THR A 974 52.26 -17.74 27.09
C THR A 974 52.66 -18.07 25.63
N GLY A 975 53.01 -17.06 24.80
CA GLY A 975 53.68 -17.23 23.48
C GLY A 975 55.16 -17.65 23.58
N ARG A 976 56.04 -17.51 22.56
CA ARG A 976 55.98 -16.71 21.30
C ARG A 976 57.09 -17.16 20.30
N ASN A 977 56.82 -17.16 18.99
CA ASN A 977 57.70 -17.18 17.79
C ASN A 977 58.99 -18.06 17.73
N GLY A 978 59.27 -18.66 16.55
CA GLY A 978 60.66 -18.67 16.01
C GLY A 978 61.21 -19.93 15.30
N THR A 979 60.87 -20.10 14.02
CA THR A 979 61.75 -20.55 12.90
C THR A 979 62.73 -21.75 12.98
N GLU A 980 62.70 -22.53 11.88
CA GLU A 980 63.82 -23.24 11.20
C GLU A 980 64.22 -24.71 11.48
N ASN A 981 63.83 -25.55 10.51
CA ASN A 981 64.67 -26.47 9.69
C ASN A 981 65.08 -27.89 10.16
N LYS A 982 64.87 -28.82 9.22
CA LYS A 982 65.56 -30.12 8.98
C LYS A 982 65.58 -31.20 10.09
N GLY A 983 64.74 -32.22 9.88
CA GLY A 983 65.28 -33.38 9.18
C GLY A 983 65.46 -34.71 9.91
N SER A 984 64.38 -35.31 10.42
CA SER A 984 64.24 -36.77 10.43
C SER A 984 62.76 -37.17 10.31
N ALA A 985 62.47 -38.20 9.52
CA ALA A 985 61.10 -38.69 9.32
C ALA A 985 60.82 -39.85 10.27
N SER A 986 60.26 -39.54 11.45
CA SER A 986 59.72 -40.58 12.34
C SER A 986 58.36 -41.10 11.83
N MET A 987 58.03 -42.35 12.15
CA MET A 987 56.72 -42.95 11.85
C MET A 987 55.56 -42.15 12.45
N ASP A 988 55.78 -41.42 13.54
CA ASP A 988 54.77 -40.57 14.19
C ASP A 988 54.18 -39.52 13.24
N SER A 989 54.96 -39.06 12.26
CA SER A 989 54.49 -38.15 11.20
C SER A 989 53.46 -38.83 10.29
N LEU A 990 53.70 -40.08 9.91
CA LEU A 990 52.75 -40.90 9.12
C LEU A 990 51.51 -41.26 9.95
N VAL A 991 51.66 -41.61 11.22
CA VAL A 991 50.51 -41.87 12.12
C VAL A 991 49.65 -40.62 12.29
N SER A 992 50.25 -39.44 12.49
CA SER A 992 49.50 -38.17 12.63
C SER A 992 48.80 -37.74 11.34
N THR A 993 49.39 -38.02 10.17
CA THR A 993 48.78 -37.71 8.87
C THR A 993 47.69 -38.70 8.47
N ILE A 994 47.81 -39.98 8.85
CA ILE A 994 46.71 -40.95 8.75
C ILE A 994 45.54 -40.52 9.64
N ALA A 995 45.78 -40.22 10.92
CA ALA A 995 44.72 -39.75 11.83
C ALA A 995 44.06 -38.44 11.34
N ALA A 996 44.83 -37.53 10.72
CA ALA A 996 44.29 -36.31 10.10
C ALA A 996 43.48 -36.58 8.81
N LEU A 997 43.79 -37.64 8.07
CA LEU A 997 43.02 -38.09 6.90
C LEU A 997 41.73 -38.82 7.34
N GLU A 998 41.78 -39.66 8.36
CA GLU A 998 40.59 -40.28 8.97
C GLU A 998 39.63 -39.22 9.54
N ALA A 999 40.18 -38.22 10.26
CA ALA A 999 39.39 -37.09 10.75
C ALA A 999 38.77 -36.23 9.62
N ARG A 1000 39.42 -36.16 8.45
CA ARG A 1000 38.87 -35.52 7.24
C ARG A 1000 37.81 -36.39 6.55
N LEU A 1001 38.00 -37.70 6.48
CA LEU A 1001 37.02 -38.64 5.92
C LEU A 1001 35.72 -38.58 6.74
N ALA A 1002 35.84 -38.69 8.06
CA ALA A 1002 34.74 -38.53 9.01
C ALA A 1002 34.17 -37.09 9.05
N ALA A 1003 34.78 -36.09 8.40
CA ALA A 1003 34.19 -34.78 8.18
C ALA A 1003 33.41 -34.73 6.86
N MET A 1004 33.89 -35.38 5.80
CA MET A 1004 33.18 -35.54 4.53
C MET A 1004 31.90 -36.38 4.70
N GLU A 1005 31.95 -37.50 5.42
CA GLU A 1005 30.75 -38.32 5.71
C GLU A 1005 29.66 -37.53 6.46
N ARG A 1006 30.06 -36.61 7.36
CA ARG A 1006 29.14 -35.69 8.04
C ARG A 1006 28.62 -34.59 7.09
N HIS A 1007 29.40 -34.17 6.11
CA HIS A 1007 28.97 -33.24 5.07
C HIS A 1007 27.94 -33.87 4.13
N ASP A 1008 28.15 -35.11 3.68
CA ASP A 1008 27.22 -35.82 2.81
C ASP A 1008 25.92 -36.22 3.53
N HIS A 1009 26.00 -36.52 4.83
CA HIS A 1009 24.81 -36.65 5.69
C HIS A 1009 24.06 -35.31 5.82
N LEU A 1010 24.75 -34.17 5.91
CA LEU A 1010 24.11 -32.85 5.90
C LEU A 1010 23.45 -32.53 4.54
N LEU A 1011 24.12 -32.82 3.42
CA LEU A 1011 23.54 -32.65 2.07
C LEU A 1011 22.28 -33.51 1.87
N SER A 1012 22.33 -34.78 2.26
CA SER A 1012 21.16 -35.67 2.22
C SER A 1012 20.01 -35.12 3.07
N ARG A 1013 20.32 -34.55 4.23
CA ARG A 1013 19.32 -33.94 5.14
C ARG A 1013 18.78 -32.61 4.65
N ILE A 1014 19.54 -31.86 3.85
CA ILE A 1014 19.06 -30.65 3.15
C ILE A 1014 18.09 -31.05 2.05
N LEU A 1015 18.44 -32.02 1.20
CA LEU A 1015 17.55 -32.54 0.14
C LEU A 1015 16.23 -33.09 0.71
N ASP A 1016 16.28 -33.77 1.86
CA ASP A 1016 15.08 -34.26 2.57
C ASP A 1016 14.21 -33.13 3.15
N LEU A 1017 14.81 -31.99 3.48
CA LEU A 1017 14.10 -30.78 3.93
C LEU A 1017 13.50 -30.01 2.75
N GLU A 1018 14.22 -29.88 1.64
CA GLU A 1018 13.72 -29.30 0.39
C GLU A 1018 12.53 -30.10 -0.16
N LYS A 1019 12.62 -31.43 -0.14
CA LYS A 1019 11.52 -32.34 -0.52
C LYS A 1019 10.29 -32.21 0.38
N LYS A 1020 10.48 -31.86 1.66
CA LYS A 1020 9.39 -31.53 2.61
C LYS A 1020 8.84 -30.11 2.41
N ALA A 1021 9.65 -29.16 1.99
CA ALA A 1021 9.20 -27.81 1.61
C ALA A 1021 8.39 -27.83 0.30
N ALA A 1022 8.82 -28.60 -0.70
CA ALA A 1022 8.10 -28.76 -1.95
C ALA A 1022 6.71 -29.39 -1.75
N SER A 1023 6.60 -30.43 -0.91
CA SER A 1023 5.32 -31.08 -0.61
C SER A 1023 4.38 -30.23 0.25
N SER A 1024 4.89 -29.37 1.15
CA SER A 1024 4.05 -28.40 1.86
C SER A 1024 3.58 -27.25 0.97
N SER A 1025 4.40 -26.82 -0.02
CA SER A 1025 4.01 -25.83 -1.02
C SER A 1025 2.80 -26.29 -1.84
N VAL A 1026 2.85 -27.51 -2.40
CA VAL A 1026 1.75 -28.04 -3.23
C VAL A 1026 0.44 -28.16 -2.42
N ALA A 1027 0.52 -28.57 -1.16
CA ALA A 1027 -0.65 -28.63 -0.27
C ALA A 1027 -1.24 -27.25 0.06
N ALA A 1028 -0.40 -26.21 0.13
CA ALA A 1028 -0.82 -24.82 0.31
C ALA A 1028 -1.40 -24.22 -0.98
N GLU A 1029 -0.88 -24.59 -2.16
CA GLU A 1029 -1.38 -24.16 -3.46
C GLU A 1029 -2.79 -24.73 -3.75
N SER A 1030 -3.03 -26.02 -3.46
CA SER A 1030 -4.36 -26.63 -3.58
C SER A 1030 -5.38 -25.90 -2.70
N ASN A 1031 -5.07 -25.71 -1.41
CA ASN A 1031 -5.88 -24.93 -0.46
C ASN A 1031 -6.11 -23.46 -0.86
N ARG A 1032 -5.38 -22.97 -1.87
CA ARG A 1032 -5.54 -21.66 -2.48
C ARG A 1032 -6.51 -21.71 -3.65
N MET A 1033 -6.36 -22.70 -4.53
CA MET A 1033 -7.28 -22.95 -5.65
C MET A 1033 -8.70 -23.23 -5.16
N ASP A 1034 -8.88 -24.11 -4.17
CA ASP A 1034 -10.18 -24.44 -3.57
C ASP A 1034 -10.92 -23.17 -3.07
N LYS A 1035 -10.16 -22.18 -2.57
CA LYS A 1035 -10.67 -20.88 -2.07
C LYS A 1035 -10.85 -19.81 -3.15
N VAL A 1036 -10.28 -20.01 -4.34
CA VAL A 1036 -10.56 -19.20 -5.53
C VAL A 1036 -11.82 -19.73 -6.21
N GLU A 1037 -11.97 -21.04 -6.34
CA GLU A 1037 -13.15 -21.70 -6.91
C GLU A 1037 -14.42 -21.38 -6.12
N ALA A 1038 -14.41 -21.61 -4.79
CA ALA A 1038 -15.52 -21.21 -3.90
C ALA A 1038 -15.77 -19.69 -3.84
N ARG A 1039 -14.83 -18.85 -4.31
CA ARG A 1039 -15.03 -17.40 -4.49
C ARG A 1039 -15.66 -17.05 -5.83
N LEU A 1040 -15.35 -17.80 -6.89
CA LEU A 1040 -15.98 -17.66 -8.20
C LEU A 1040 -17.46 -18.08 -8.13
N GLU A 1041 -17.77 -19.23 -7.55
CA GLU A 1041 -19.17 -19.65 -7.28
C GLU A 1041 -19.95 -18.59 -6.48
N SER A 1042 -19.30 -17.98 -5.48
CA SER A 1042 -19.89 -16.90 -4.67
C SER A 1042 -20.06 -15.57 -5.44
N MET A 1043 -19.28 -15.34 -6.50
CA MET A 1043 -19.46 -14.21 -7.40
C MET A 1043 -20.55 -14.47 -8.43
N ASP A 1044 -20.64 -15.68 -8.98
CA ASP A 1044 -21.66 -16.03 -9.98
C ASP A 1044 -23.07 -15.98 -9.38
N MET A 1045 -23.30 -16.52 -8.18
CA MET A 1045 -24.57 -16.34 -7.45
C MET A 1045 -24.93 -14.85 -7.22
N ARG A 1046 -23.92 -13.98 -7.04
CA ARG A 1046 -24.15 -12.53 -6.88
C ARG A 1046 -24.48 -11.85 -8.21
N LEU A 1047 -23.89 -12.30 -9.32
CA LEU A 1047 -24.23 -11.84 -10.66
C LEU A 1047 -25.65 -12.26 -11.07
N GLU A 1048 -26.06 -13.50 -10.78
CA GLU A 1048 -27.46 -13.95 -10.96
C GLU A 1048 -28.44 -13.13 -10.11
N THR A 1049 -28.10 -12.87 -8.84
CA THR A 1049 -28.91 -12.02 -7.95
C THR A 1049 -29.02 -10.58 -8.47
N LEU A 1050 -27.93 -10.06 -9.05
CA LEU A 1050 -27.90 -8.71 -9.63
C LEU A 1050 -28.72 -8.63 -10.92
N ASP A 1051 -28.59 -9.59 -11.85
CA ASP A 1051 -29.37 -9.65 -13.08
C ASP A 1051 -30.88 -9.80 -12.80
N SER A 1052 -31.25 -10.64 -11.83
CA SER A 1052 -32.62 -10.73 -11.32
C SER A 1052 -33.14 -9.37 -10.81
N SER A 1053 -32.30 -8.62 -10.09
CA SER A 1053 -32.62 -7.28 -9.59
C SER A 1053 -32.76 -6.24 -10.71
N VAL A 1054 -31.93 -6.30 -11.76
CA VAL A 1054 -32.04 -5.42 -12.94
C VAL A 1054 -33.33 -5.70 -13.70
N ARG A 1055 -33.65 -6.97 -13.98
CA ARG A 1055 -34.93 -7.36 -14.62
C ARG A 1055 -36.15 -6.90 -13.82
N GLN A 1056 -36.06 -6.89 -12.48
CA GLN A 1056 -37.12 -6.36 -11.63
C GLN A 1056 -37.24 -4.82 -11.72
N LEU A 1057 -36.12 -4.10 -11.83
CA LEU A 1057 -36.10 -2.66 -12.07
C LEU A 1057 -36.68 -2.30 -13.44
N ASP A 1058 -36.32 -2.99 -14.52
CA ASP A 1058 -36.89 -2.80 -15.86
C ASP A 1058 -38.41 -3.06 -15.86
N THR A 1059 -38.86 -4.11 -15.17
CA THR A 1059 -40.29 -4.42 -15.00
C THR A 1059 -41.03 -3.29 -14.27
N ASN A 1060 -40.39 -2.67 -13.28
CA ASN A 1060 -40.97 -1.53 -12.55
C ASN A 1060 -40.94 -0.24 -13.40
N ALA A 1061 -39.88 0.00 -14.17
CA ALA A 1061 -39.77 1.14 -15.08
C ALA A 1061 -40.86 1.07 -16.18
N ALA A 1062 -41.10 -0.11 -16.76
CA ALA A 1062 -42.18 -0.34 -17.71
C ALA A 1062 -43.57 -0.04 -17.11
N ARG A 1063 -43.84 -0.47 -15.87
CA ARG A 1063 -45.08 -0.15 -15.15
C ARG A 1063 -45.24 1.34 -14.86
N VAL A 1064 -44.14 2.05 -14.55
CA VAL A 1064 -44.17 3.51 -14.34
C VAL A 1064 -44.43 4.23 -15.66
N ALA A 1065 -43.84 3.79 -16.77
CA ALA A 1065 -44.13 4.33 -18.10
C ALA A 1065 -45.61 4.12 -18.50
N GLU A 1066 -46.14 2.90 -18.32
CA GLU A 1066 -47.55 2.57 -18.58
C GLU A 1066 -48.51 3.39 -17.69
N ALA A 1067 -48.14 3.63 -16.43
CA ALA A 1067 -48.92 4.48 -15.52
C ALA A 1067 -48.88 5.97 -15.94
N LEU A 1068 -47.72 6.48 -16.37
CA LEU A 1068 -47.59 7.84 -16.87
C LEU A 1068 -48.34 8.05 -18.21
N GLU A 1069 -48.33 7.06 -19.09
CA GLU A 1069 -49.12 7.08 -20.34
C GLU A 1069 -50.63 7.10 -20.05
N LYS A 1070 -51.10 6.27 -19.11
CA LYS A 1070 -52.49 6.29 -18.63
C LYS A 1070 -52.87 7.63 -17.98
N ILE A 1071 -51.97 8.25 -17.22
CA ILE A 1071 -52.16 9.60 -16.67
C ILE A 1071 -52.22 10.65 -17.79
N ALA A 1072 -51.36 10.57 -18.81
CA ALA A 1072 -51.39 11.49 -19.94
C ALA A 1072 -52.70 11.40 -20.73
N VAL A 1073 -53.21 10.19 -20.98
CA VAL A 1073 -54.53 9.97 -21.60
C VAL A 1073 -55.65 10.57 -20.75
N LEU A 1074 -55.62 10.40 -19.42
CA LEU A 1074 -56.62 10.99 -18.51
C LEU A 1074 -56.51 12.53 -18.35
N LEU A 1075 -55.40 13.14 -18.77
CA LEU A 1075 -55.16 14.58 -18.75
C LEU A 1075 -55.33 15.24 -20.14
N THR A 1076 -55.70 14.46 -21.16
CA THR A 1076 -56.01 14.98 -22.51
C THR A 1076 -57.53 15.26 -22.60
N PRO A 1077 -57.96 16.50 -22.94
CA PRO A 1077 -59.36 16.91 -22.92
C PRO A 1077 -60.18 16.49 -24.14
#